data_AF-A0AAP8NIA2-F1
#
_entry.id   AF-A0AAP8NIA2-F1
#
_cell.length_a   1.000
_cell.length_b   1.000
_cell.length_c   1.000
_cell.angle_alpha   90.00
_cell.angle_beta   90.00
_cell.angle_gamma   90.00
#
_symmetry.space_group_name_H-M   'P 1'
#
loop_
_entity.id
_entity.type
_entity.pdbx_description
1 polymer ?
#
loop_
_entity_poly.entity_id
_entity_poly.type
_entity_poly.pdbx_seq_one_letter_code
_entity_poly.pdbx_strand_id
1 'polypeptide(L)'
;MRPQEAQPSGPVLQFDTESNTWRVAEPRVISQALESTVHREADNTDDNAAQPHLPGPARTQPNTAPIYVDTQHYVWNEKANNHHGYVVLHRKMRRTEEVGPPLHHAFMDESGSFVSVEPSASRIDQPAELLTAWTDRDIWDLYGIQGAEITRFRSEAHSTGKKPLWATVRTQRMENAYLFDELYRWSGMDMDRDLFNSLLNHQHRTPAQWAEHLQSVTLHRSPSGPQTPLPSPPTPGSPSPRTSTPDTSGTADATLAYGDQRHYTWDLDKSNFHGYVEMQRKPGLNDNHGPLTQLAFREGASLIVVKATDYPIYKENVLRPFWRDIDIWNLYRIEGPDIVRFRREVARHQKPPAWVKQREYPSQREQLFDYLRLWTNPDSPLKTREQILARFQPYNLSVQQLIRLCKELSPTGQFKNLINDEMPGWVKTYQDRTRLVTNEKLFEPFLPEIDAEIIQLRNQGEGTSLLKASLTEPFFQELLRLSGFKRNTHNYLYRTDIPAVFKVDDRTPFEIARPGAMVPRVVSAVGTTSETPVSAMFSLKSAMDFANETRGVTGIEAHQTTSGTSTPPAQRIRFCYLLDTRNVEVVAGQDNRVYNPTRLERSPADGKTWFPSMKMEGHVSMSSIGFTSRRVWLVNSGMTRAATVEDIHLQALKHATGSDQNPADAIESRTRAGELNRDEYDGLIDEVANAGKRVIELPAGQDIFSDDIVFPPETITL
;
A
#
# COMPACT_ATOMS: atom_id res chain seq x y z
N MET A 1 -10.50 18.89 49.49
CA MET A 1 -10.90 19.72 48.33
C MET A 1 -11.46 18.78 47.28
N ARG A 2 -12.77 18.87 46.97
CA ARG A 2 -13.44 18.01 45.97
C ARG A 2 -13.34 18.66 44.57
N PRO A 3 -13.21 17.87 43.51
CA PRO A 3 -13.07 18.38 42.14
C PRO A 3 -14.42 18.83 41.57
N GLN A 4 -14.36 19.88 40.77
CA GLN A 4 -15.47 20.53 40.08
C GLN A 4 -15.87 19.69 38.86
N GLU A 5 -17.11 19.20 38.82
CA GLU A 5 -17.65 18.44 37.68
C GLU A 5 -17.78 19.33 36.44
N ALA A 6 -17.40 18.78 35.29
CA ALA A 6 -17.46 19.43 33.99
C ALA A 6 -18.90 19.59 33.50
N GLN A 7 -19.22 20.78 32.99
CA GLN A 7 -20.47 21.05 32.25
C GLN A 7 -20.52 20.20 30.97
N PRO A 8 -21.63 19.49 30.68
CA PRO A 8 -21.77 18.71 29.46
C PRO A 8 -22.02 19.62 28.24
N SER A 9 -21.11 19.59 27.26
CA SER A 9 -21.33 20.14 25.92
C SER A 9 -22.22 19.20 25.11
N GLY A 10 -23.53 19.34 25.25
CA GLY A 10 -24.54 18.68 24.43
C GLY A 10 -25.83 19.49 24.37
N PRO A 11 -26.65 19.35 23.31
CA PRO A 11 -27.90 20.09 23.18
C PRO A 11 -28.91 19.68 24.27
N VAL A 12 -29.72 20.63 24.74
CA VAL A 12 -30.71 20.40 25.81
C VAL A 12 -31.80 19.44 25.32
N LEU A 13 -31.94 18.30 26.01
CA LEU A 13 -32.98 17.30 25.77
C LEU A 13 -34.17 17.56 26.68
N GLN A 14 -35.38 17.56 26.12
CA GLN A 14 -36.65 17.65 26.83
C GLN A 14 -37.40 16.32 26.75
N PHE A 15 -37.97 15.90 27.87
CA PHE A 15 -38.77 14.67 27.94
C PHE A 15 -40.20 14.95 27.49
N ASP A 16 -40.63 14.27 26.45
CA ASP A 16 -42.02 14.26 26.01
C ASP A 16 -42.76 13.14 26.76
N THR A 17 -43.69 13.56 27.63
CA THR A 17 -44.43 12.68 28.53
C THR A 17 -45.60 11.96 27.83
N GLU A 18 -46.03 12.41 26.65
CA GLU A 18 -47.09 11.74 25.88
C GLU A 18 -46.55 10.58 25.04
N SER A 19 -45.33 10.73 24.51
CA SER A 19 -44.65 9.67 23.74
C SER A 19 -43.62 8.88 24.56
N ASN A 20 -43.39 9.27 25.81
CA ASN A 20 -42.42 8.67 26.74
C ASN A 20 -40.98 8.63 26.18
N THR A 21 -40.58 9.67 25.42
CA THR A 21 -39.27 9.75 24.75
C THR A 21 -38.61 11.12 24.94
N TRP A 22 -37.28 11.18 24.93
CA TRP A 22 -36.50 12.42 25.05
C TRP A 22 -36.18 13.00 23.66
N ARG A 23 -36.43 14.30 23.46
CA ARG A 23 -36.19 15.00 22.19
C ARG A 23 -35.33 16.26 22.38
N VAL A 24 -34.60 16.65 21.33
CA VAL A 24 -33.79 17.88 21.31
C VAL A 24 -34.71 19.09 21.13
N ALA A 25 -34.58 20.12 21.96
CA ALA A 25 -35.42 21.32 21.88
C ALA A 25 -35.02 22.21 20.68
N GLU A 26 -35.98 22.58 19.82
CA GLU A 26 -35.74 23.51 18.70
C GLU A 26 -35.72 24.98 19.15
N PRO A 27 -34.96 25.88 18.47
CA PRO A 27 -34.85 27.28 18.88
C PRO A 27 -36.07 28.10 18.45
N ARG A 28 -36.60 28.93 19.36
CA ARG A 28 -37.66 29.92 19.06
C ARG A 28 -37.11 31.04 18.17
N VAL A 29 -37.75 31.26 17.02
CA VAL A 29 -37.54 32.43 16.16
C VAL A 29 -38.24 33.65 16.80
N ILE A 30 -37.47 34.67 17.16
CA ILE A 30 -38.00 35.99 17.52
C ILE A 30 -38.04 36.82 16.23
N SER A 31 -39.24 37.17 15.78
CA SER A 31 -39.45 38.13 14.70
C SER A 31 -39.39 39.56 15.26
N GLN A 32 -38.48 40.38 14.76
CA GLN A 32 -38.59 41.84 14.84
C GLN A 32 -38.40 42.42 13.44
N ALA A 33 -39.45 43.09 12.97
CA ALA A 33 -39.48 43.90 11.77
C ALA A 33 -38.69 45.19 11.99
N LEU A 34 -37.97 45.65 10.97
CA LEU A 34 -37.61 47.06 10.86
C LEU A 34 -37.75 47.54 9.41
N GLU A 35 -38.33 48.73 9.33
CA GLU A 35 -38.97 49.36 8.19
C GLU A 35 -37.98 49.96 7.18
N SER A 36 -38.49 50.07 5.96
CA SER A 36 -38.04 50.89 4.85
C SER A 36 -37.79 52.36 5.23
N THR A 37 -36.71 52.95 4.71
CA THR A 37 -36.62 54.40 4.49
C THR A 37 -35.98 54.74 3.15
N VAL A 38 -36.68 55.60 2.44
CA VAL A 38 -36.41 56.23 1.15
C VAL A 38 -35.47 57.43 1.31
N HIS A 39 -34.58 57.66 0.35
CA HIS A 39 -34.06 58.96 -0.16
C HIS A 39 -32.75 58.71 -0.94
N ARG A 40 -32.38 59.37 -2.05
CA ARG A 40 -32.97 60.37 -2.95
C ARG A 40 -31.95 60.52 -4.10
N GLU A 41 -32.42 60.78 -5.31
CA GLU A 41 -31.61 61.09 -6.50
C GLU A 41 -30.81 62.40 -6.36
N ALA A 42 -29.71 62.50 -7.11
CA ALA A 42 -29.16 63.76 -7.60
C ALA A 42 -28.82 63.62 -9.08
N ASP A 43 -29.56 64.39 -9.85
CA ASP A 43 -29.51 64.68 -11.28
C ASP A 43 -28.31 65.57 -11.63
N ASN A 44 -27.82 65.50 -12.87
CA ASN A 44 -27.35 66.64 -13.67
C ASN A 44 -26.92 66.21 -15.08
N THR A 45 -27.62 66.82 -16.03
CA THR A 45 -27.55 66.77 -17.49
C THR A 45 -26.56 67.78 -18.12
N ASP A 46 -26.42 67.61 -19.44
CA ASP A 46 -25.96 68.53 -20.50
C ASP A 46 -24.46 68.47 -20.88
N ASP A 47 -24.04 67.94 -22.04
CA ASP A 47 -24.32 68.23 -23.47
C ASP A 47 -23.22 69.10 -24.11
N ASN A 48 -22.43 68.52 -25.02
CA ASN A 48 -22.04 69.18 -26.27
C ASN A 48 -21.46 68.21 -27.31
N ALA A 49 -21.92 68.36 -28.55
CA ALA A 49 -21.71 67.47 -29.69
C ALA A 49 -20.59 67.95 -30.64
N ALA A 50 -19.85 66.99 -31.22
CA ALA A 50 -19.27 67.07 -32.57
C ALA A 50 -18.84 65.67 -33.09
N GLN A 51 -19.58 65.14 -34.07
CA GLN A 51 -19.21 64.03 -34.96
C GLN A 51 -18.43 64.57 -36.20
N PRO A 52 -17.88 63.78 -37.15
CA PRO A 52 -18.03 62.32 -37.37
C PRO A 52 -16.73 61.57 -37.78
N HIS A 53 -16.53 60.35 -37.29
CA HIS A 53 -15.84 59.31 -38.07
C HIS A 53 -16.44 57.94 -37.75
N LEU A 54 -17.04 57.31 -38.76
CA LEU A 54 -17.55 55.94 -38.71
C LEU A 54 -16.39 54.94 -38.75
N PRO A 55 -16.38 53.97 -37.82
CA PRO A 55 -16.42 52.58 -38.23
C PRO A 55 -17.59 51.82 -37.57
N GLY A 56 -18.01 50.73 -38.21
CA GLY A 56 -19.25 49.97 -37.97
C GLY A 56 -19.53 49.48 -36.54
N PRO A 57 -20.74 48.96 -36.29
CA PRO A 57 -21.30 48.86 -34.95
C PRO A 57 -20.50 47.89 -34.09
N ALA A 58 -19.80 48.42 -33.09
CA ALA A 58 -19.47 47.66 -31.90
C ALA A 58 -20.81 47.31 -31.22
N ARG A 59 -21.30 46.09 -31.42
CA ARG A 59 -22.36 45.54 -30.57
C ARG A 59 -21.77 45.44 -29.16
N THR A 60 -22.16 46.37 -28.30
CA THR A 60 -21.99 46.30 -26.85
C THR A 60 -22.54 44.95 -26.36
N GLN A 61 -21.76 44.21 -25.56
CA GLN A 61 -22.23 43.00 -24.89
C GLN A 61 -23.58 43.29 -24.21
N PRO A 62 -24.62 42.49 -24.47
CA PRO A 62 -25.91 42.71 -23.84
C PRO A 62 -25.79 42.42 -22.35
N ASN A 63 -25.76 43.47 -21.52
CA ASN A 63 -25.82 43.37 -20.07
C ASN A 63 -27.25 42.99 -19.64
N THR A 64 -27.68 41.78 -20.03
CA THR A 64 -29.00 41.24 -19.71
C THR A 64 -28.90 40.63 -18.33
N ALA A 65 -29.79 41.04 -17.41
CA ALA A 65 -29.87 40.43 -16.09
C ALA A 65 -30.04 38.89 -16.21
N PRO A 66 -29.36 38.10 -15.37
CA PRO A 66 -29.44 36.64 -15.45
C PRO A 66 -30.89 36.18 -15.25
N ILE A 67 -31.37 35.35 -16.17
CA ILE A 67 -32.70 34.75 -16.07
C ILE A 67 -32.57 33.47 -15.25
N TYR A 68 -32.97 33.53 -13.98
CA TYR A 68 -32.97 32.36 -13.11
C TYR A 68 -34.14 31.42 -13.43
N VAL A 69 -33.86 30.12 -13.50
CA VAL A 69 -34.87 29.08 -13.72
C VAL A 69 -35.54 28.76 -12.39
N ASP A 70 -36.86 28.84 -12.33
CA ASP A 70 -37.63 28.37 -11.17
C ASP A 70 -37.65 26.84 -11.13
N THR A 71 -36.79 26.28 -10.28
CA THR A 71 -36.61 24.84 -10.13
C THR A 71 -37.84 24.10 -9.58
N GLN A 72 -38.84 24.81 -9.03
CA GLN A 72 -40.08 24.19 -8.56
C GLN A 72 -40.87 23.55 -9.72
N HIS A 73 -40.70 24.08 -10.93
CA HIS A 73 -41.47 23.68 -12.11
C HIS A 73 -40.71 22.77 -13.09
N TYR A 74 -39.43 22.54 -12.85
CA TYR A 74 -38.54 21.79 -13.74
C TYR A 74 -37.91 20.60 -13.03
N VAL A 75 -37.51 19.60 -13.81
CA VAL A 75 -36.73 18.43 -13.39
C VAL A 75 -35.49 18.34 -14.27
N TRP A 76 -34.37 17.97 -13.67
CA TRP A 76 -33.12 17.80 -14.38
C TRP A 76 -32.43 16.53 -13.89
N ASN A 77 -31.59 15.96 -14.74
CA ASN A 77 -30.79 14.81 -14.36
C ASN A 77 -29.46 15.30 -13.80
N GLU A 78 -29.29 15.28 -12.48
CA GLU A 78 -28.04 15.62 -11.79
C GLU A 78 -26.83 14.75 -12.23
N LYS A 79 -27.09 13.59 -12.86
CA LYS A 79 -26.07 12.64 -13.34
C LYS A 79 -25.77 12.78 -14.83
N ALA A 80 -26.45 13.68 -15.56
CA ALA A 80 -26.19 13.90 -16.99
C ALA A 80 -24.91 14.72 -17.17
N ASN A 81 -23.87 14.08 -17.70
CA ASN A 81 -22.60 14.73 -17.98
C ASN A 81 -22.62 15.36 -19.38
N ASN A 82 -22.50 16.67 -19.45
CA ASN A 82 -22.10 17.37 -20.67
C ASN A 82 -20.67 17.90 -20.50
N HIS A 83 -19.99 18.09 -21.63
CA HIS A 83 -18.59 18.50 -21.66
C HIS A 83 -18.42 20.02 -21.48
N HIS A 84 -19.51 20.77 -21.59
CA HIS A 84 -19.51 22.23 -21.62
C HIS A 84 -20.08 22.89 -20.36
N GLY A 85 -20.54 22.09 -19.37
CA GLY A 85 -21.00 22.54 -18.06
C GLY A 85 -22.49 22.91 -17.98
N TYR A 86 -23.26 22.72 -19.05
CA TYR A 86 -24.71 22.99 -19.09
C TYR A 86 -25.47 22.11 -18.08
N VAL A 87 -26.71 22.44 -17.83
CA VAL A 87 -27.69 21.58 -17.15
C VAL A 87 -28.97 21.69 -17.96
N VAL A 88 -29.47 20.54 -18.40
CA VAL A 88 -30.70 20.49 -19.19
C VAL A 88 -31.87 20.26 -18.24
N LEU A 89 -32.70 21.27 -18.07
CA LEU A 89 -33.88 21.23 -17.22
C LEU A 89 -35.13 21.04 -18.09
N HIS A 90 -35.92 20.00 -17.81
CA HIS A 90 -37.16 19.69 -18.49
C HIS A 90 -38.37 20.11 -17.64
N ARG A 91 -39.37 20.74 -18.25
CA ARG A 91 -40.60 21.13 -17.53
C ARG A 91 -41.32 19.88 -17.01
N LYS A 92 -41.77 19.89 -15.75
CA LYS A 92 -42.54 18.77 -15.16
C LYS A 92 -43.80 18.49 -15.99
N MET A 93 -44.14 17.20 -16.16
CA MET A 93 -45.35 16.79 -16.88
C MET A 93 -46.61 17.43 -16.26
N ARG A 94 -47.59 17.80 -17.11
CA ARG A 94 -48.87 18.46 -16.76
C ARG A 94 -48.80 19.93 -16.30
N ARG A 95 -47.69 20.64 -16.55
CA ARG A 95 -47.60 22.11 -16.41
C ARG A 95 -47.92 22.81 -17.74
N THR A 96 -48.66 23.92 -17.66
CA THR A 96 -49.08 24.76 -18.80
C THR A 96 -47.90 25.57 -19.36
N GLU A 97 -48.05 26.14 -20.56
CA GLU A 97 -47.04 26.98 -21.20
C GLU A 97 -46.76 28.29 -20.44
N GLU A 98 -47.67 28.68 -19.55
CA GLU A 98 -47.57 29.87 -18.68
C GLU A 98 -46.38 29.81 -17.71
N VAL A 99 -45.85 28.61 -17.44
CA VAL A 99 -44.76 28.38 -16.46
C VAL A 99 -43.37 28.48 -17.10
N GLY A 100 -43.28 28.53 -18.44
CA GLY A 100 -42.01 28.64 -19.18
C GLY A 100 -41.82 27.56 -20.25
N PRO A 101 -40.69 27.61 -20.99
CA PRO A 101 -40.41 26.71 -22.11
C PRO A 101 -40.32 25.24 -21.67
N PRO A 102 -40.51 24.28 -22.59
CA PRO A 102 -40.44 22.86 -22.26
C PRO A 102 -39.06 22.40 -21.78
N LEU A 103 -38.00 23.14 -22.14
CA LEU A 103 -36.61 22.83 -21.82
C LEU A 103 -35.80 24.11 -21.62
N HIS A 104 -34.94 24.13 -20.61
CA HIS A 104 -33.88 25.12 -20.44
C HIS A 104 -32.51 24.44 -20.55
N HIS A 105 -31.56 25.12 -21.19
CA HIS A 105 -30.14 24.92 -20.93
C HIS A 105 -29.75 25.96 -19.87
N ALA A 106 -29.05 25.54 -18.82
CA ALA A 106 -28.66 26.45 -17.75
C ALA A 106 -27.23 26.21 -17.28
N PHE A 107 -26.58 27.24 -16.73
CA PHE A 107 -25.40 27.07 -15.90
C PHE A 107 -25.77 27.29 -14.44
N MET A 108 -25.14 26.52 -13.55
CA MET A 108 -25.27 26.76 -12.12
C MET A 108 -24.31 27.90 -11.73
N ASP A 109 -24.78 28.89 -10.99
CA ASP A 109 -23.93 29.93 -10.42
C ASP A 109 -23.29 29.48 -9.09
N GLU A 110 -22.54 30.36 -8.44
CA GLU A 110 -21.86 30.09 -7.16
C GLU A 110 -22.82 29.92 -5.98
N SER A 111 -24.05 30.44 -6.07
CA SER A 111 -25.09 30.28 -5.06
C SER A 111 -25.82 28.93 -5.19
N GLY A 112 -25.56 28.18 -6.26
CA GLY A 112 -26.27 26.95 -6.59
C GLY A 112 -27.56 27.18 -7.38
N SER A 113 -27.82 28.40 -7.84
CA SER A 113 -28.99 28.76 -8.64
C SER A 113 -28.75 28.51 -10.12
N PHE A 114 -29.78 28.09 -10.86
CA PHE A 114 -29.66 27.83 -12.30
C PHE A 114 -29.99 29.07 -13.13
N VAL A 115 -29.03 29.55 -13.90
CA VAL A 115 -29.20 30.64 -14.86
C VAL A 115 -29.45 30.06 -16.24
N SER A 116 -30.60 30.35 -16.83
CA SER A 116 -30.92 29.95 -18.20
C SER A 116 -29.97 30.63 -19.18
N VAL A 117 -29.38 29.82 -20.06
CA VAL A 117 -28.43 30.27 -21.09
C VAL A 117 -28.77 29.69 -22.44
N GLU A 118 -28.37 30.39 -23.50
CA GLU A 118 -28.41 29.84 -24.85
C GLU A 118 -27.18 28.96 -25.08
N PRO A 119 -27.34 27.69 -25.54
CA PRO A 119 -26.21 26.83 -25.82
C PRO A 119 -25.45 27.29 -27.06
N SER A 120 -24.14 27.06 -27.09
CA SER A 120 -23.33 27.32 -28.28
C SER A 120 -23.70 26.38 -29.44
N ALA A 121 -23.22 26.67 -30.65
CA ALA A 121 -23.46 25.80 -31.82
C ALA A 121 -22.80 24.41 -31.69
N SER A 122 -21.88 24.24 -30.72
CA SER A 122 -21.20 22.99 -30.44
C SER A 122 -22.12 22.00 -29.73
N ARG A 123 -21.92 20.71 -30.02
CA ARG A 123 -22.63 19.63 -29.34
C ARG A 123 -22.27 19.59 -27.85
N ILE A 124 -23.24 19.85 -26.97
CA ILE A 124 -23.02 19.91 -25.51
C ILE A 124 -22.49 18.58 -24.93
N ASP A 125 -22.77 17.46 -25.59
CA ASP A 125 -22.34 16.11 -25.22
C ASP A 125 -20.94 15.73 -25.73
N GLN A 126 -20.24 16.63 -26.42
CA GLN A 126 -18.88 16.42 -26.94
C GLN A 126 -17.94 17.54 -26.48
N PRO A 127 -16.62 17.33 -26.38
CA PRO A 127 -15.70 18.40 -26.04
C PRO A 127 -15.66 19.48 -27.14
N ALA A 128 -15.30 20.71 -26.76
CA ALA A 128 -15.10 21.80 -27.71
C ALA A 128 -13.98 21.47 -28.71
N GLU A 129 -14.22 21.68 -30.01
CA GLU A 129 -13.20 21.45 -31.04
C GLU A 129 -12.06 22.47 -30.97
N LEU A 130 -12.38 23.71 -30.57
CA LEU A 130 -11.42 24.82 -30.44
C LEU A 130 -11.34 25.28 -28.98
N LEU A 131 -10.12 25.55 -28.51
CA LEU A 131 -9.82 25.95 -27.12
C LEU A 131 -10.36 24.93 -26.10
N THR A 132 -9.92 23.67 -26.23
CA THR A 132 -10.34 22.55 -25.37
C THR A 132 -10.08 22.76 -23.87
N ALA A 133 -9.23 23.72 -23.50
CA ALA A 133 -8.95 24.11 -22.12
C ALA A 133 -10.06 24.97 -21.46
N TRP A 134 -11.04 25.43 -22.23
CA TRP A 134 -12.21 26.16 -21.72
C TRP A 134 -13.49 25.38 -21.99
N THR A 135 -14.34 25.25 -20.98
CA THR A 135 -15.74 24.87 -21.15
C THR A 135 -16.59 26.10 -21.49
N ASP A 136 -17.81 25.90 -21.99
CA ASP A 136 -18.72 27.03 -22.24
C ASP A 136 -19.12 27.71 -20.93
N ARG A 137 -19.19 26.95 -19.84
CA ARG A 137 -19.40 27.49 -18.49
C ARG A 137 -18.26 28.41 -18.06
N ASP A 138 -17.00 28.06 -18.32
CA ASP A 138 -15.86 28.94 -17.98
C ASP A 138 -15.94 30.28 -18.72
N ILE A 139 -16.26 30.22 -20.02
CA ILE A 139 -16.40 31.41 -20.88
C ILE A 139 -17.58 32.27 -20.42
N TRP A 140 -18.70 31.63 -20.07
CA TRP A 140 -19.87 32.31 -19.53
C TRP A 140 -19.62 32.92 -18.15
N ASP A 141 -18.98 32.19 -17.24
CA ASP A 141 -18.78 32.63 -15.87
C ASP A 141 -17.91 33.89 -15.84
N LEU A 142 -16.80 33.86 -16.57
CA LEU A 142 -15.83 34.96 -16.58
C LEU A 142 -16.25 36.16 -17.45
N TYR A 143 -16.77 35.90 -18.65
CA TYR A 143 -17.04 36.95 -19.66
C TYR A 143 -18.53 37.25 -19.87
N GLY A 144 -19.43 36.44 -19.32
CA GLY A 144 -20.88 36.59 -19.52
C GLY A 144 -21.35 36.24 -20.92
N ILE A 145 -20.52 35.53 -21.71
CA ILE A 145 -20.78 35.19 -23.10
C ILE A 145 -21.57 33.88 -23.16
N GLN A 146 -22.58 33.80 -24.03
CA GLN A 146 -23.41 32.61 -24.23
C GLN A 146 -23.79 32.44 -25.71
N GLY A 147 -24.36 31.30 -26.07
CA GLY A 147 -24.89 31.06 -27.42
C GLY A 147 -23.83 31.15 -28.52
N ALA A 148 -24.23 31.73 -29.66
CA ALA A 148 -23.37 31.90 -30.83
C ALA A 148 -22.12 32.76 -30.56
N GLU A 149 -22.13 33.61 -29.52
CA GLU A 149 -20.98 34.43 -29.16
C GLU A 149 -19.84 33.59 -28.55
N ILE A 150 -20.15 32.44 -27.92
CA ILE A 150 -19.11 31.49 -27.47
C ILE A 150 -18.38 30.90 -28.68
N THR A 151 -19.12 30.54 -29.73
CA THR A 151 -18.52 30.03 -30.97
C THR A 151 -17.62 31.08 -31.61
N ARG A 152 -18.09 32.34 -31.68
CA ARG A 152 -17.28 33.47 -32.16
C ARG A 152 -16.03 33.69 -31.31
N PHE A 153 -16.17 33.68 -29.98
CA PHE A 153 -15.06 33.82 -29.04
C PHE A 153 -13.98 32.78 -29.35
N ARG A 154 -14.36 31.50 -29.45
CA ARG A 154 -13.43 30.39 -29.71
C ARG A 154 -12.75 30.50 -31.05
N SER A 155 -13.47 30.83 -32.12
CA SER A 155 -12.89 31.00 -33.46
C SER A 155 -11.88 32.15 -33.51
N GLU A 156 -12.24 33.31 -32.96
CA GLU A 156 -11.38 34.49 -32.94
C GLU A 156 -10.13 34.25 -32.08
N ALA A 157 -10.30 33.70 -30.87
CA ALA A 157 -9.21 33.34 -29.98
C ALA A 157 -8.27 32.29 -30.54
N HIS A 158 -8.81 31.27 -31.23
CA HIS A 158 -7.98 30.27 -31.90
C HIS A 158 -7.17 30.87 -33.05
N SER A 159 -7.80 31.75 -33.85
CA SER A 159 -7.14 32.38 -35.02
C SER A 159 -6.08 33.41 -34.63
N THR A 160 -6.30 34.17 -33.56
CA THR A 160 -5.42 35.26 -33.12
C THR A 160 -4.40 34.80 -32.07
N GLY A 161 -4.64 33.64 -31.44
CA GLY A 161 -3.89 33.16 -30.29
C GLY A 161 -4.03 34.07 -29.07
N LYS A 162 -5.03 34.97 -29.02
CA LYS A 162 -5.23 35.95 -27.95
C LYS A 162 -6.68 36.03 -27.57
N LYS A 163 -6.97 36.53 -26.36
CA LYS A 163 -8.34 36.83 -25.94
C LYS A 163 -8.94 37.90 -26.87
N PRO A 164 -10.18 37.71 -27.40
CA PRO A 164 -10.88 38.73 -28.16
C PRO A 164 -11.01 40.03 -27.37
N LEU A 165 -10.79 41.18 -28.02
CA LEU A 165 -10.84 42.48 -27.37
C LEU A 165 -12.25 42.85 -26.90
N TRP A 166 -13.27 42.36 -27.60
CA TRP A 166 -14.67 42.58 -27.26
C TRP A 166 -15.17 41.74 -26.08
N ALA A 167 -14.43 40.71 -25.65
CA ALA A 167 -14.79 39.88 -24.51
C ALA A 167 -14.30 40.52 -23.20
N THR A 168 -15.19 41.22 -22.50
CA THR A 168 -14.85 41.91 -21.25
C THR A 168 -15.13 41.04 -20.02
N VAL A 169 -14.27 41.12 -19.00
CA VAL A 169 -14.46 40.39 -17.73
C VAL A 169 -15.62 41.02 -16.98
N ARG A 170 -16.54 40.19 -16.47
CA ARG A 170 -17.69 40.67 -15.70
C ARG A 170 -17.25 41.37 -14.42
N THR A 171 -17.98 42.39 -14.00
CA THR A 171 -17.67 43.14 -12.76
C THR A 171 -17.59 42.23 -11.54
N GLN A 172 -18.44 41.20 -11.46
CA GLN A 172 -18.48 40.21 -10.37
C GLN A 172 -17.30 39.21 -10.39
N ARG A 173 -16.50 39.22 -11.45
CA ARG A 173 -15.29 38.38 -11.60
C ARG A 173 -14.02 39.21 -11.66
N MET A 174 -14.11 40.50 -11.31
CA MET A 174 -12.97 41.43 -11.26
C MET A 174 -12.16 41.24 -9.97
N GLU A 175 -11.72 40.00 -9.72
CA GLU A 175 -10.92 39.62 -8.57
C GLU A 175 -9.71 38.80 -9.01
N ASN A 176 -8.61 38.89 -8.26
CA ASN A 176 -7.35 38.23 -8.62
C ASN A 176 -7.51 36.71 -8.76
N ALA A 177 -8.36 36.07 -7.97
CA ALA A 177 -8.58 34.63 -8.02
C ALA A 177 -9.06 34.15 -9.41
N TYR A 178 -10.04 34.83 -10.00
CA TYR A 178 -10.58 34.50 -11.33
C TYR A 178 -9.62 34.91 -12.45
N LEU A 179 -8.99 36.08 -12.31
CA LEU A 179 -8.06 36.59 -13.31
C LEU A 179 -6.78 35.74 -13.40
N PHE A 180 -6.31 35.19 -12.28
CA PHE A 180 -5.12 34.34 -12.26
C PHE A 180 -5.39 32.97 -12.89
N ASP A 181 -6.54 32.37 -12.63
CA ASP A 181 -6.95 31.13 -13.29
C ASP A 181 -7.01 31.31 -14.80
N GLU A 182 -7.57 32.44 -15.25
CA GLU A 182 -7.64 32.75 -16.67
C GLU A 182 -6.26 33.04 -17.28
N LEU A 183 -5.41 33.83 -16.63
CA LEU A 183 -4.04 34.10 -17.08
C LEU A 183 -3.20 32.81 -17.16
N TYR A 184 -3.40 31.87 -16.24
CA TYR A 184 -2.75 30.57 -16.27
C TYR A 184 -3.19 29.77 -17.50
N ARG A 185 -4.50 29.69 -17.77
CA ARG A 185 -5.06 28.99 -18.94
C ARG A 185 -4.58 29.60 -20.27
N TRP A 186 -4.49 30.93 -20.37
CA TRP A 186 -3.97 31.60 -21.57
C TRP A 186 -2.46 31.47 -21.72
N SER A 187 -1.68 31.58 -20.65
CA SER A 187 -0.22 31.52 -20.73
C SER A 187 0.30 30.12 -21.06
N GLY A 188 -0.44 29.06 -20.68
CA GLY A 188 -0.10 27.67 -21.00
C GLY A 188 1.28 27.25 -20.47
N MET A 189 1.77 27.91 -19.41
CA MET A 189 3.08 27.66 -18.83
C MET A 189 3.12 26.28 -18.15
N ASP A 190 4.17 25.51 -18.43
CA ASP A 190 4.47 24.24 -17.73
C ASP A 190 5.09 24.53 -16.36
N MET A 191 4.30 25.16 -15.50
CA MET A 191 4.70 25.60 -14.16
C MET A 191 3.56 25.30 -13.19
N ASP A 192 3.95 24.98 -11.97
CA ASP A 192 3.01 24.78 -10.86
C ASP A 192 2.09 26.01 -10.69
N ARG A 193 0.81 25.72 -10.49
CA ARG A 193 -0.26 26.73 -10.46
C ARG A 193 -0.15 27.64 -9.25
N ASP A 194 0.26 27.12 -8.09
CA ASP A 194 0.42 27.91 -6.87
C ASP A 194 1.67 28.77 -6.94
N LEU A 195 2.73 28.27 -7.57
CA LEU A 195 3.90 29.06 -7.93
C LEU A 195 3.52 30.19 -8.90
N PHE A 196 2.73 29.91 -9.94
CA PHE A 196 2.24 30.93 -10.88
C PHE A 196 1.41 32.00 -10.16
N ASN A 197 0.44 31.59 -9.34
CA ASN A 197 -0.40 32.51 -8.56
C ASN A 197 0.41 33.33 -7.55
N SER A 198 1.42 32.72 -6.92
CA SER A 198 2.33 33.42 -6.00
C SER A 198 3.15 34.47 -6.74
N LEU A 199 3.71 34.12 -7.90
CA LEU A 199 4.46 35.05 -8.76
C LEU A 199 3.60 36.23 -9.20
N LEU A 200 2.33 36.01 -9.54
CA LEU A 200 1.40 37.09 -9.87
C LEU A 200 1.02 37.93 -8.64
N ASN A 201 0.77 37.31 -7.48
CA ASN A 201 0.50 38.03 -6.22
C ASN A 201 1.62 39.00 -5.84
N HIS A 202 2.89 38.64 -6.09
CA HIS A 202 4.05 39.50 -5.81
C HIS A 202 4.20 40.69 -6.76
N GLN A 203 3.46 40.77 -7.87
CA GLN A 203 3.54 41.89 -8.81
C GLN A 203 2.70 43.11 -8.38
N HIS A 204 1.97 43.03 -7.26
CA HIS A 204 1.22 44.14 -6.65
C HIS A 204 0.28 44.90 -7.63
N ARG A 205 -0.20 44.23 -8.68
CA ARG A 205 -1.15 44.81 -9.64
C ARG A 205 -2.58 44.71 -9.11
N THR A 206 -3.41 45.70 -9.46
CA THR A 206 -4.84 45.68 -9.19
C THR A 206 -5.57 44.72 -10.14
N PRO A 207 -6.77 44.21 -9.78
CA PRO A 207 -7.57 43.39 -10.69
C PRO A 207 -7.81 44.05 -12.06
N ALA A 208 -8.01 45.36 -12.11
CA ALA A 208 -8.15 46.10 -13.37
C ALA A 208 -6.88 46.03 -14.23
N GLN A 209 -5.70 46.13 -13.62
CA GLN A 209 -4.41 45.99 -14.32
C GLN A 209 -4.17 44.54 -14.79
N TRP A 210 -4.66 43.53 -14.06
CA TRP A 210 -4.63 42.15 -14.50
C TRP A 210 -5.58 41.86 -15.66
N ALA A 211 -6.78 42.45 -15.63
CA ALA A 211 -7.73 42.35 -16.73
C ALA A 211 -7.20 43.03 -18.00
N GLU A 212 -6.45 44.12 -17.87
CA GLU A 212 -5.70 44.75 -18.97
C GLU A 212 -4.56 43.84 -19.46
N HIS A 213 -3.77 43.28 -18.54
CA HIS A 213 -2.68 42.36 -18.89
C HIS A 213 -3.19 41.13 -19.65
N LEU A 214 -4.34 40.58 -19.27
CA LEU A 214 -5.00 39.46 -19.94
C LEU A 214 -5.28 39.74 -21.44
N GLN A 215 -5.45 41.00 -21.84
CA GLN A 215 -5.63 41.36 -23.27
C GLN A 215 -4.34 41.19 -24.08
N SER A 216 -3.19 41.19 -23.40
CA SER A 216 -1.86 41.06 -24.03
C SER A 216 -1.29 39.64 -24.02
N VAL A 217 -1.87 38.72 -23.24
CA VAL A 217 -1.39 37.32 -23.12
C VAL A 217 -1.73 36.51 -24.36
N THR A 218 -0.76 35.74 -24.84
CA THR A 218 -0.88 34.85 -26.00
C THR A 218 -0.95 33.38 -25.57
N LEU A 219 -1.82 32.62 -26.22
CA LEU A 219 -1.95 31.17 -26.11
C LEU A 219 -0.66 30.47 -26.58
N HIS A 220 0.10 29.86 -25.66
CA HIS A 220 1.41 29.24 -25.97
C HIS A 220 1.30 27.88 -26.70
N ARG A 221 0.11 27.46 -27.15
CA ARG A 221 -0.07 26.20 -27.89
C ARG A 221 -0.47 26.48 -29.34
N SER A 222 0.51 26.63 -30.22
CA SER A 222 0.30 26.49 -31.67
C SER A 222 0.10 25.01 -32.02
N PRO A 223 -0.94 24.62 -32.76
CA PRO A 223 -1.01 23.31 -33.39
C PRO A 223 -0.04 23.28 -34.59
N SER A 224 0.74 22.22 -34.69
CA SER A 224 1.46 21.82 -35.90
C SER A 224 0.50 21.77 -37.09
N GLY A 225 0.94 22.28 -38.25
CA GLY A 225 0.14 22.37 -39.48
C GLY A 225 -0.36 21.03 -40.06
N PRO A 226 -1.25 21.09 -41.07
CA PRO A 226 -2.04 19.95 -41.53
C PRO A 226 -1.19 18.89 -42.24
N GLN A 227 -1.21 17.66 -41.73
CA GLN A 227 -0.75 16.50 -42.48
C GLN A 227 -1.87 15.95 -43.37
N THR A 228 -1.51 15.77 -44.64
CA THR A 228 -2.28 15.20 -45.74
C THR A 228 -2.80 13.79 -45.43
N PRO A 229 -4.06 13.45 -45.75
CA PRO A 229 -4.60 12.11 -45.51
C PRO A 229 -4.27 11.14 -46.66
N LEU A 230 -3.87 9.91 -46.31
CA LEU A 230 -3.74 8.75 -47.21
C LEU A 230 -4.04 7.47 -46.38
N PRO A 231 -4.51 6.38 -47.01
CA PRO A 231 -5.93 6.05 -47.14
C PRO A 231 -6.34 4.79 -46.37
N SER A 232 -7.64 4.62 -46.14
CA SER A 232 -8.25 3.47 -45.49
C SER A 232 -8.17 2.18 -46.34
N PRO A 233 -7.85 1.01 -45.76
CA PRO A 233 -8.10 -0.29 -46.38
C PRO A 233 -9.49 -0.86 -46.03
N PRO A 234 -10.07 -1.72 -46.87
CA PRO A 234 -11.47 -2.14 -46.79
C PRO A 234 -11.68 -3.41 -45.95
N THR A 235 -12.90 -3.62 -45.48
CA THR A 235 -13.48 -4.93 -45.09
C THR A 235 -14.91 -4.99 -45.68
N PRO A 236 -15.61 -6.13 -45.77
CA PRO A 236 -15.24 -7.53 -45.55
C PRO A 236 -15.73 -8.50 -46.66
N GLY A 237 -15.25 -9.74 -46.64
CA GLY A 237 -15.85 -10.88 -47.35
C GLY A 237 -15.91 -12.12 -46.45
N SER A 238 -17.11 -12.51 -46.02
CA SER A 238 -17.39 -13.88 -45.56
C SER A 238 -17.51 -14.82 -46.77
N PRO A 239 -17.20 -16.12 -46.62
CA PRO A 239 -18.29 -17.06 -46.35
C PRO A 239 -17.97 -18.19 -45.35
N SER A 240 -19.05 -18.63 -44.68
CA SER A 240 -19.27 -19.81 -43.82
C SER A 240 -19.09 -21.16 -44.57
N PRO A 241 -19.57 -22.30 -44.04
CA PRO A 241 -19.20 -23.05 -42.84
C PRO A 241 -18.78 -24.50 -43.21
N ARG A 242 -18.23 -25.29 -42.27
CA ARG A 242 -18.28 -26.75 -42.38
C ARG A 242 -18.34 -27.44 -41.02
N THR A 243 -19.08 -28.53 -41.04
CA THR A 243 -19.92 -29.10 -40.00
C THR A 243 -19.31 -30.36 -39.39
N SER A 244 -19.62 -30.61 -38.09
CA SER A 244 -19.78 -31.93 -37.40
C SER A 244 -18.55 -32.83 -37.28
N THR A 245 -18.27 -33.57 -36.18
CA THR A 245 -19.14 -34.25 -35.18
C THR A 245 -18.26 -34.71 -33.99
N PRO A 246 -18.85 -35.19 -32.86
CA PRO A 246 -18.27 -35.18 -31.52
C PRO A 246 -17.53 -36.47 -31.16
N ASP A 247 -16.66 -36.39 -30.16
CA ASP A 247 -16.32 -37.55 -29.34
C ASP A 247 -16.29 -37.18 -27.86
N THR A 248 -16.88 -38.07 -27.07
CA THR A 248 -17.29 -37.89 -25.68
C THR A 248 -16.31 -38.60 -24.74
N SER A 249 -15.91 -37.92 -23.66
CA SER A 249 -15.56 -38.44 -22.31
C SER A 249 -14.70 -37.35 -21.63
N GLY A 250 -14.86 -36.92 -20.39
CA GLY A 250 -15.70 -37.30 -19.26
C GLY A 250 -14.96 -36.85 -18.00
N THR A 251 -15.61 -36.01 -17.18
CA THR A 251 -15.35 -35.75 -15.74
C THR A 251 -13.99 -35.21 -15.28
N ALA A 252 -13.96 -33.96 -14.80
CA ALA A 252 -13.95 -33.61 -13.37
C ALA A 252 -13.72 -32.10 -13.19
N ASP A 253 -14.48 -31.49 -12.29
CA ASP A 253 -14.33 -30.09 -11.85
C ASP A 253 -12.88 -29.80 -11.44
N ALA A 254 -12.15 -29.08 -12.30
CA ALA A 254 -10.93 -28.40 -11.94
C ALA A 254 -11.20 -26.90 -12.07
N THR A 255 -11.04 -26.17 -10.97
CA THR A 255 -10.87 -24.71 -10.94
C THR A 255 -10.03 -24.28 -12.13
N LEU A 256 -10.65 -23.56 -13.08
CA LEU A 256 -10.02 -23.16 -14.34
C LEU A 256 -8.73 -22.38 -14.05
N ALA A 257 -7.61 -22.94 -14.50
CA ALA A 257 -6.26 -22.39 -14.37
C ALA A 257 -6.08 -21.16 -15.29
N TYR A 258 -6.65 -20.03 -14.88
CA TYR A 258 -6.47 -18.74 -15.54
C TYR A 258 -5.07 -18.18 -15.23
N GLY A 259 -4.38 -17.64 -16.24
CA GLY A 259 -3.05 -17.04 -16.08
C GLY A 259 -1.87 -18.02 -16.00
N ASP A 260 -2.06 -19.31 -16.27
CA ASP A 260 -0.97 -20.29 -16.29
C ASP A 260 -0.01 -20.03 -17.48
N GLN A 261 1.31 -20.00 -17.21
CA GLN A 261 2.38 -19.88 -18.21
C GLN A 261 2.32 -20.96 -19.30
N ARG A 262 1.69 -22.10 -19.01
CA ARG A 262 1.44 -23.15 -19.99
C ARG A 262 0.51 -22.67 -21.10
N HIS A 263 -0.47 -21.84 -20.78
CA HIS A 263 -1.53 -21.41 -21.69
C HIS A 263 -1.41 -19.96 -22.18
N TYR A 264 -0.71 -19.10 -21.44
CA TYR A 264 -0.58 -17.67 -21.74
C TYR A 264 0.88 -17.24 -21.89
N THR A 265 1.10 -16.17 -22.64
CA THR A 265 2.37 -15.45 -22.78
C THR A 265 2.16 -13.97 -22.47
N TRP A 266 3.12 -13.35 -21.80
CA TRP A 266 3.09 -11.94 -21.44
C TRP A 266 4.51 -11.38 -21.40
N ASP A 267 4.61 -10.06 -21.40
CA ASP A 267 5.85 -9.32 -21.24
C ASP A 267 5.84 -8.64 -19.87
N LEU A 268 6.71 -9.10 -18.96
CA LEU A 268 6.79 -8.60 -17.58
C LEU A 268 7.19 -7.12 -17.49
N ASP A 269 7.87 -6.61 -18.53
CA ASP A 269 8.38 -5.25 -18.59
C ASP A 269 7.39 -4.29 -19.26
N LYS A 270 6.26 -4.80 -19.76
CA LYS A 270 5.22 -3.99 -20.42
C LYS A 270 3.91 -4.03 -19.64
N SER A 271 3.71 -3.01 -18.81
CA SER A 271 2.39 -2.64 -18.31
C SER A 271 1.88 -1.39 -19.03
N ASN A 272 0.56 -1.29 -19.23
CA ASN A 272 -0.03 -0.05 -19.73
C ASN A 272 0.01 1.09 -18.68
N PHE A 273 -0.46 2.28 -19.05
CA PHE A 273 -0.50 3.45 -18.16
C PHE A 273 -1.19 3.17 -16.82
N HIS A 274 -2.27 2.39 -16.83
CA HIS A 274 -3.04 2.04 -15.62
C HIS A 274 -2.46 0.86 -14.82
N GLY A 275 -1.35 0.27 -15.29
CA GLY A 275 -0.62 -0.80 -14.61
C GLY A 275 -1.08 -2.21 -14.96
N TYR A 276 -1.98 -2.39 -15.95
CA TYR A 276 -2.37 -3.73 -16.39
C TYR A 276 -1.26 -4.37 -17.23
N VAL A 277 -0.99 -5.64 -16.94
CA VAL A 277 -0.19 -6.55 -17.76
C VAL A 277 -1.14 -7.36 -18.63
N GLU A 278 -0.92 -7.31 -19.94
CA GLU A 278 -1.74 -8.02 -20.91
C GLU A 278 -1.16 -9.42 -21.17
N MET A 279 -1.96 -10.44 -20.90
CA MET A 279 -1.61 -11.85 -21.07
C MET A 279 -2.36 -12.41 -22.27
N GLN A 280 -1.61 -12.85 -23.28
CA GLN A 280 -2.17 -13.37 -24.52
C GLN A 280 -2.15 -14.90 -24.53
N ARG A 281 -3.27 -15.51 -24.87
CA ARG A 281 -3.38 -16.97 -24.98
C ARG A 281 -2.49 -17.46 -26.12
N LYS A 282 -1.73 -18.54 -25.89
CA LYS A 282 -0.82 -19.07 -26.90
C LYS A 282 -1.57 -19.51 -28.17
N PRO A 283 -0.97 -19.32 -29.35
CA PRO A 283 -1.54 -19.79 -30.61
C PRO A 283 -1.83 -21.31 -30.57
N GLY A 284 -2.99 -21.72 -31.08
CA GLY A 284 -3.42 -23.11 -31.11
C GLY A 284 -4.26 -23.58 -29.90
N LEU A 285 -4.40 -22.75 -28.87
CA LEU A 285 -5.31 -23.02 -27.74
C LEU A 285 -6.69 -22.41 -27.98
N ASN A 286 -7.74 -23.12 -27.57
CA ASN A 286 -9.15 -22.71 -27.68
C ASN A 286 -9.69 -22.15 -26.36
N ASP A 287 -10.96 -21.73 -26.36
CA ASP A 287 -11.62 -21.05 -25.24
C ASP A 287 -11.76 -21.90 -23.97
N ASN A 288 -11.58 -23.22 -24.06
CA ASN A 288 -11.51 -24.09 -22.90
C ASN A 288 -10.31 -23.79 -21.99
N HIS A 289 -9.30 -23.08 -22.51
CA HIS A 289 -8.10 -22.67 -21.78
C HIS A 289 -8.19 -21.21 -21.26
N GLY A 290 -9.38 -20.61 -21.32
CA GLY A 290 -9.64 -19.23 -20.91
C GLY A 290 -9.76 -18.25 -22.10
N PRO A 291 -10.09 -16.97 -21.85
CA PRO A 291 -10.29 -15.97 -22.90
C PRO A 291 -9.00 -15.67 -23.68
N LEU A 292 -9.11 -15.16 -24.91
CA LEU A 292 -7.96 -14.85 -25.77
C LEU A 292 -6.96 -13.90 -25.09
N THR A 293 -7.47 -12.91 -24.36
CA THR A 293 -6.69 -11.93 -23.63
C THR A 293 -7.16 -11.88 -22.18
N GLN A 294 -6.20 -11.87 -21.25
CA GLN A 294 -6.42 -11.64 -19.83
C GLN A 294 -5.63 -10.42 -19.38
N LEU A 295 -6.14 -9.72 -18.37
CA LEU A 295 -5.42 -8.64 -17.73
C LEU A 295 -5.05 -9.06 -16.32
N ALA A 296 -3.87 -8.62 -15.87
CA ALA A 296 -3.41 -8.86 -14.53
C ALA A 296 -2.75 -7.61 -13.95
N PHE A 297 -2.80 -7.46 -12.62
CA PHE A 297 -1.92 -6.55 -11.90
C PHE A 297 -0.74 -7.31 -11.32
N ARG A 298 0.39 -6.61 -11.21
CA ARG A 298 1.60 -7.14 -10.60
C ARG A 298 1.57 -6.95 -9.09
N GLU A 299 1.88 -8.03 -8.38
CA GLU A 299 2.08 -8.05 -6.93
C GLU A 299 3.39 -8.77 -6.63
N GLY A 300 4.45 -8.00 -6.37
CA GLY A 300 5.81 -8.55 -6.22
C GLY A 300 6.28 -9.25 -7.50
N ALA A 301 6.52 -10.56 -7.40
CA ALA A 301 6.86 -11.42 -8.53
C ALA A 301 5.64 -12.11 -9.17
N SER A 302 4.47 -12.02 -8.53
CA SER A 302 3.24 -12.66 -8.96
C SER A 302 2.38 -11.74 -9.83
N LEU A 303 1.55 -12.34 -10.68
CA LEU A 303 0.50 -11.67 -11.42
C LEU A 303 -0.85 -12.12 -10.89
N ILE A 304 -1.72 -11.16 -10.57
CA ILE A 304 -3.08 -11.42 -10.13
C ILE A 304 -4.02 -11.02 -11.26
N VAL A 305 -4.74 -12.00 -11.81
CA VAL A 305 -5.72 -11.77 -12.88
C VAL A 305 -6.85 -10.89 -12.36
N VAL A 306 -7.18 -9.84 -13.11
CA VAL A 306 -8.20 -8.85 -12.73
C VAL A 306 -9.15 -8.52 -13.87
N LYS A 307 -10.33 -8.01 -13.50
CA LYS A 307 -11.29 -7.47 -14.47
C LYS A 307 -10.87 -6.09 -14.97
N ALA A 308 -10.97 -5.90 -16.29
CA ALA A 308 -10.77 -4.62 -16.93
C ALA A 308 -11.86 -3.62 -16.55
N THR A 309 -11.52 -2.33 -16.55
CA THR A 309 -12.50 -1.24 -16.50
C THR A 309 -13.25 -1.10 -17.82
N ASP A 310 -14.42 -0.46 -17.79
CA ASP A 310 -15.28 -0.28 -18.97
C ASP A 310 -14.77 0.79 -19.95
N TYR A 311 -13.68 1.51 -19.61
CA TYR A 311 -13.01 2.44 -20.53
C TYR A 311 -11.81 1.77 -21.21
N PRO A 312 -11.41 2.23 -22.40
CA PRO A 312 -10.22 1.69 -23.07
C PRO A 312 -8.99 1.80 -22.15
N ILE A 313 -8.36 0.67 -21.84
CA ILE A 313 -7.22 0.58 -20.90
C ILE A 313 -5.97 1.36 -21.38
N TYR A 314 -5.95 1.78 -22.65
CA TYR A 314 -4.90 2.63 -23.25
C TYR A 314 -5.21 4.13 -23.17
N LYS A 315 -6.35 4.53 -22.56
CA LYS A 315 -6.72 5.93 -22.38
C LYS A 315 -6.05 6.50 -21.13
N GLU A 316 -5.14 7.45 -21.32
CA GLU A 316 -4.37 8.09 -20.24
C GLU A 316 -5.24 8.96 -19.31
N ASN A 317 -6.33 9.55 -19.83
CA ASN A 317 -7.16 10.50 -19.09
C ASN A 317 -8.46 9.86 -18.56
N VAL A 318 -8.48 9.55 -17.26
CA VAL A 318 -9.64 9.08 -16.49
C VAL A 318 -9.85 10.03 -15.29
N LEU A 319 -11.08 10.09 -14.76
CA LEU A 319 -11.44 10.85 -13.56
C LEU A 319 -10.35 10.70 -12.46
N ARG A 320 -9.73 11.85 -12.10
CA ARG A 320 -8.45 12.02 -11.36
C ARG A 320 -7.22 11.52 -12.15
N PRO A 321 -6.35 12.41 -12.67
CA PRO A 321 -5.31 12.06 -13.64
C PRO A 321 -4.07 11.36 -13.06
N PHE A 322 -3.87 11.32 -11.74
CA PHE A 322 -2.58 10.89 -11.16
C PHE A 322 -2.54 9.51 -10.51
N TRP A 323 -3.69 8.89 -10.26
CA TRP A 323 -3.75 7.51 -9.75
C TRP A 323 -3.95 6.53 -10.89
N ARG A 324 -3.15 5.46 -10.94
CA ARG A 324 -3.37 4.34 -11.85
C ARG A 324 -4.33 3.33 -11.21
N ASP A 325 -4.93 2.47 -12.02
CA ASP A 325 -5.84 1.44 -11.50
C ASP A 325 -5.15 0.48 -10.54
N ILE A 326 -3.89 0.12 -10.83
CA ILE A 326 -3.06 -0.68 -9.93
C ILE A 326 -2.86 -0.01 -8.56
N ASP A 327 -2.81 1.33 -8.48
CA ASP A 327 -2.61 2.05 -7.22
C ASP A 327 -3.88 1.98 -6.33
N ILE A 328 -5.06 2.01 -6.95
CA ILE A 328 -6.36 1.83 -6.27
C ILE A 328 -6.53 0.37 -5.85
N TRP A 329 -6.23 -0.58 -6.75
CA TRP A 329 -6.28 -2.01 -6.46
C TRP A 329 -5.31 -2.41 -5.34
N ASN A 330 -4.13 -1.76 -5.28
CA ASN A 330 -3.15 -1.99 -4.23
C ASN A 330 -3.68 -1.66 -2.83
N LEU A 331 -4.52 -0.64 -2.67
CA LEU A 331 -5.07 -0.28 -1.36
C LEU A 331 -6.40 -0.98 -1.05
N TYR A 332 -7.27 -1.16 -2.06
CA TYR A 332 -8.67 -1.56 -1.84
C TYR A 332 -9.09 -2.90 -2.44
N ARG A 333 -8.25 -3.54 -3.27
CA ARG A 333 -8.57 -4.80 -3.99
C ARG A 333 -9.86 -4.78 -4.80
N ILE A 334 -10.27 -3.59 -5.23
CA ILE A 334 -11.38 -3.42 -6.17
C ILE A 334 -10.86 -3.46 -7.61
N GLU A 335 -11.69 -3.94 -8.53
CA GLU A 335 -11.32 -4.13 -9.94
C GLU A 335 -12.47 -3.78 -10.88
N GLY A 336 -12.17 -3.61 -12.16
CA GLY A 336 -13.16 -3.36 -13.21
C GLY A 336 -14.13 -2.20 -12.91
N PRO A 337 -15.46 -2.39 -13.08
CA PRO A 337 -16.45 -1.33 -12.89
C PRO A 337 -16.40 -0.66 -11.51
N ASP A 338 -15.94 -1.36 -10.47
CA ASP A 338 -15.83 -0.80 -9.12
C ASP A 338 -14.72 0.26 -9.01
N ILE A 339 -13.63 0.15 -9.79
CA ILE A 339 -12.62 1.21 -9.90
C ILE A 339 -13.25 2.47 -10.51
N VAL A 340 -14.08 2.31 -11.55
CA VAL A 340 -14.78 3.44 -12.20
C VAL A 340 -15.72 4.13 -11.20
N ARG A 341 -16.49 3.33 -10.45
CA ARG A 341 -17.37 3.82 -9.39
C ARG A 341 -16.60 4.56 -8.30
N PHE A 342 -15.50 3.97 -7.82
CA PHE A 342 -14.62 4.56 -6.83
C PHE A 342 -14.12 5.93 -7.28
N ARG A 343 -13.54 6.02 -8.49
CA ARG A 343 -13.04 7.29 -9.04
C ARG A 343 -14.12 8.37 -9.11
N ARG A 344 -15.35 8.00 -9.50
CA ARG A 344 -16.50 8.92 -9.59
C ARG A 344 -16.94 9.43 -8.22
N GLU A 345 -17.01 8.55 -7.23
CA GLU A 345 -17.37 8.92 -5.86
C GLU A 345 -16.27 9.75 -5.18
N VAL A 346 -14.99 9.42 -5.40
CA VAL A 346 -13.85 10.22 -4.92
C VAL A 346 -13.80 11.59 -5.60
N ALA A 347 -14.09 11.70 -6.89
CA ALA A 347 -14.19 12.99 -7.57
C ALA A 347 -15.28 13.89 -6.96
N ARG A 348 -16.42 13.29 -6.57
CA ARG A 348 -17.55 14.03 -5.96
C ARG A 348 -17.32 14.40 -4.50
N HIS A 349 -16.73 13.50 -3.72
CA HIS A 349 -16.68 13.61 -2.25
C HIS A 349 -15.30 13.85 -1.67
N GLN A 350 -14.25 13.68 -2.48
CA GLN A 350 -12.85 13.86 -2.09
C GLN A 350 -12.47 13.03 -0.85
N LYS A 351 -13.06 11.84 -0.69
CA LYS A 351 -12.78 10.92 0.41
C LYS A 351 -13.02 9.48 -0.02
N PRO A 352 -12.43 8.48 0.65
CA PRO A 352 -12.69 7.09 0.35
C PRO A 352 -14.18 6.76 0.51
N PRO A 353 -14.81 6.08 -0.48
CA PRO A 353 -16.17 5.60 -0.37
C PRO A 353 -16.39 4.67 0.83
N ALA A 354 -17.58 4.70 1.44
CA ALA A 354 -17.88 3.86 2.60
C ALA A 354 -17.98 2.35 2.28
N TRP A 355 -18.20 2.00 1.01
CA TRP A 355 -18.35 0.62 0.57
C TRP A 355 -17.00 -0.07 0.27
N VAL A 356 -15.92 0.69 0.10
CA VAL A 356 -14.60 0.11 -0.09
C VAL A 356 -13.97 -0.23 1.26
N LYS A 357 -13.36 -1.41 1.34
CA LYS A 357 -12.51 -1.80 2.47
C LYS A 357 -11.07 -1.85 1.98
N GLN A 358 -10.16 -1.41 2.84
CA GLN A 358 -8.74 -1.60 2.55
C GLN A 358 -8.42 -3.09 2.55
N ARG A 359 -7.42 -3.48 1.76
CA ARG A 359 -6.93 -4.86 1.73
C ARG A 359 -6.44 -5.31 3.10
N GLU A 360 -6.30 -6.61 3.26
CA GLU A 360 -5.56 -7.16 4.39
C GLU A 360 -4.08 -6.86 4.22
N TYR A 361 -3.46 -6.38 5.29
CA TYR A 361 -2.04 -6.01 5.33
C TYR A 361 -1.29 -6.88 6.33
N PRO A 362 -0.03 -7.26 6.05
CA PRO A 362 0.83 -7.94 7.02
C PRO A 362 1.06 -7.11 8.30
N SER A 363 1.03 -5.78 8.20
CA SER A 363 1.15 -4.88 9.35
C SER A 363 0.27 -3.62 9.21
N GLN A 364 -0.18 -3.10 10.35
CA GLN A 364 -0.95 -1.86 10.39
C GLN A 364 -0.12 -0.65 9.92
N ARG A 365 1.20 -0.64 10.14
CA ARG A 365 2.08 0.39 9.62
C ARG A 365 2.08 0.42 8.10
N GLU A 366 2.16 -0.74 7.45
CA GLU A 366 2.12 -0.82 5.98
C GLU A 366 0.80 -0.27 5.43
N GLN A 367 -0.31 -0.65 6.04
CA GLN A 367 -1.64 -0.11 5.72
C GLN A 367 -1.67 1.41 5.80
N LEU A 368 -1.15 2.00 6.88
CA LEU A 368 -1.15 3.45 7.09
C LEU A 368 -0.23 4.18 6.11
N PHE A 369 0.94 3.60 5.79
CA PHE A 369 1.86 4.18 4.81
C PHE A 369 1.31 4.13 3.38
N ASP A 370 0.67 3.03 2.98
CA ASP A 370 -0.01 2.95 1.69
C ASP A 370 -1.20 3.93 1.61
N TYR A 371 -1.93 4.10 2.71
CA TYR A 371 -2.99 5.10 2.81
C TYR A 371 -2.43 6.52 2.65
N LEU A 372 -1.39 6.88 3.39
CA LEU A 372 -0.73 8.18 3.28
C LEU A 372 -0.16 8.40 1.87
N ARG A 373 0.39 7.35 1.24
CA ARG A 373 0.89 7.43 -0.13
C ARG A 373 -0.21 7.81 -1.11
N LEU A 374 -1.38 7.18 -1.02
CA LEU A 374 -2.49 7.43 -1.94
C LEU A 374 -3.19 8.77 -1.67
N TRP A 375 -3.43 9.09 -0.39
CA TRP A 375 -4.32 10.19 0.01
C TRP A 375 -3.62 11.50 0.35
N THR A 376 -2.28 11.53 0.45
CA THR A 376 -1.56 12.80 0.61
C THR A 376 -1.35 13.42 -0.77
N ASN A 377 -1.93 14.59 -1.02
CA ASN A 377 -1.92 15.28 -2.33
C ASN A 377 -2.45 14.40 -3.49
N PRO A 378 -3.73 13.99 -3.48
CA PRO A 378 -4.36 13.15 -4.51
C PRO A 378 -4.35 13.78 -5.92
N ASP A 379 -4.07 15.09 -6.00
CA ASP A 379 -4.02 15.89 -7.22
C ASP A 379 -2.58 16.10 -7.72
N SER A 380 -1.67 15.18 -7.42
CA SER A 380 -0.28 15.17 -7.92
C SER A 380 0.19 13.76 -8.23
N PRO A 381 1.22 13.58 -9.09
CA PRO A 381 1.79 12.27 -9.39
C PRO A 381 2.10 11.48 -8.12
N LEU A 382 1.69 10.21 -8.08
CA LEU A 382 1.82 9.39 -6.90
C LEU A 382 3.30 9.17 -6.54
N LYS A 383 3.68 9.56 -5.33
CA LYS A 383 5.04 9.34 -4.81
C LYS A 383 5.32 7.84 -4.68
N THR A 384 6.57 7.44 -4.89
CA THR A 384 6.99 6.05 -4.63
C THR A 384 6.91 5.73 -3.14
N ARG A 385 6.92 4.43 -2.79
CA ARG A 385 6.90 4.00 -1.39
C ARG A 385 8.10 4.57 -0.64
N GLU A 386 9.27 4.57 -1.26
CA GLU A 386 10.53 5.07 -0.70
C GLU A 386 10.47 6.58 -0.45
N GLN A 387 9.88 7.34 -1.38
CA GLN A 387 9.69 8.79 -1.22
C GLN A 387 8.77 9.12 -0.04
N ILE A 388 7.68 8.36 0.14
CA ILE A 388 6.78 8.53 1.28
C ILE A 388 7.47 8.11 2.59
N LEU A 389 8.20 7.00 2.60
CA LEU A 389 8.97 6.59 3.77
C LEU A 389 10.00 7.65 4.16
N ALA A 390 10.79 8.13 3.21
CA ALA A 390 11.76 9.21 3.43
C ALA A 390 11.11 10.51 3.94
N ARG A 391 9.89 10.82 3.47
CA ARG A 391 9.12 11.98 3.96
C ARG A 391 8.80 11.87 5.45
N PHE A 392 8.38 10.70 5.93
CA PHE A 392 7.91 10.53 7.31
C PHE A 392 8.98 10.01 8.28
N GLN A 393 10.09 9.45 7.76
CA GLN A 393 11.21 8.93 8.54
C GLN A 393 11.72 9.89 9.62
N PRO A 394 11.91 11.21 9.36
CA PRO A 394 12.49 12.12 10.34
C PRO A 394 11.65 12.32 11.61
N TYR A 395 10.39 11.87 11.63
CA TYR A 395 9.45 12.12 12.71
C TYR A 395 9.27 10.92 13.66
N ASN A 396 9.86 9.76 13.35
CA ASN A 396 9.83 8.56 14.20
C ASN A 396 8.42 8.20 14.71
N LEU A 397 7.41 8.19 13.83
CA LEU A 397 6.01 8.05 14.26
C LEU A 397 5.64 6.61 14.61
N SER A 398 4.95 6.44 15.75
CA SER A 398 4.30 5.19 16.13
C SER A 398 3.02 4.95 15.32
N VAL A 399 2.51 3.71 15.33
CA VAL A 399 1.23 3.37 14.68
C VAL A 399 0.08 4.26 15.15
N GLN A 400 -0.03 4.54 16.46
CA GLN A 400 -1.09 5.42 17.00
C GLN A 400 -0.98 6.85 16.46
N GLN A 401 0.24 7.35 16.31
CA GLN A 401 0.50 8.67 15.74
C GLN A 401 0.23 8.70 14.24
N LEU A 402 0.57 7.63 13.51
CA LEU A 402 0.21 7.48 12.09
C LEU A 402 -1.31 7.42 11.89
N ILE A 403 -2.05 6.74 12.77
CA ILE A 403 -3.53 6.73 12.75
C ILE A 403 -4.07 8.15 12.95
N ARG A 404 -3.54 8.87 13.96
CA ARG A 404 -3.91 10.26 14.20
C ARG A 404 -3.64 11.12 12.97
N LEU A 405 -2.46 10.97 12.37
CA LEU A 405 -2.05 11.70 11.18
C LEU A 405 -3.00 11.44 10.00
N CYS A 406 -3.35 10.18 9.75
CA CYS A 406 -4.31 9.81 8.68
C CYS A 406 -5.70 10.42 8.90
N LYS A 407 -6.15 10.57 10.16
CA LYS A 407 -7.44 11.19 10.50
C LYS A 407 -7.44 12.72 10.32
N GLU A 408 -6.27 13.36 10.34
CA GLU A 408 -6.11 14.81 10.18
C GLU A 408 -5.99 15.24 8.70
N LEU A 409 -5.99 14.29 7.76
CA LEU A 409 -6.07 14.57 6.31
C LEU A 409 -7.42 15.17 5.94
N SER A 410 -7.38 16.33 5.28
CA SER A 410 -8.55 16.96 4.66
C SER A 410 -9.03 16.14 3.46
N PRO A 411 -10.24 16.42 2.95
CA PRO A 411 -10.70 15.83 1.69
C PRO A 411 -9.78 16.15 0.49
N THR A 412 -9.09 17.31 0.52
CA THR A 412 -8.10 17.68 -0.50
C THR A 412 -6.75 16.99 -0.33
N GLY A 413 -6.59 16.10 0.67
CA GLY A 413 -5.35 15.38 0.96
C GLY A 413 -4.25 16.25 1.60
N GLN A 414 -4.63 17.39 2.17
CA GLN A 414 -3.75 18.30 2.90
C GLN A 414 -4.00 18.16 4.41
N PHE A 415 -2.99 18.38 5.26
CA PHE A 415 -3.20 18.40 6.70
C PHE A 415 -3.91 19.70 7.12
N LYS A 416 -4.87 19.59 8.05
CA LYS A 416 -5.70 20.73 8.47
C LYS A 416 -4.86 21.94 8.93
N ASN A 417 -5.18 23.13 8.40
CA ASN A 417 -4.53 24.42 8.68
C ASN A 417 -3.06 24.55 8.20
N LEU A 418 -2.64 23.77 7.21
CA LEU A 418 -1.26 23.75 6.70
C LEU A 418 -1.23 23.79 5.18
N ILE A 419 -0.34 24.60 4.61
CA ILE A 419 -0.10 24.75 3.16
C ILE A 419 1.28 24.13 2.86
N ASN A 420 1.48 23.51 1.69
CA ASN A 420 2.79 23.01 1.21
C ASN A 420 3.51 22.00 2.11
N ASP A 421 3.08 20.74 2.08
CA ASP A 421 3.80 19.60 2.69
C ASP A 421 4.16 19.76 4.19
N GLU A 422 3.66 20.79 4.87
CA GLU A 422 3.90 21.05 6.29
C GLU A 422 3.24 19.98 7.16
N MET A 423 4.00 19.52 8.17
CA MET A 423 3.50 18.57 9.16
C MET A 423 2.73 19.26 10.29
N PRO A 424 1.68 18.62 10.85
CA PRO A 424 1.00 19.09 12.06
C PRO A 424 1.97 19.51 13.15
N GLY A 425 1.67 20.60 13.87
CA GLY A 425 2.56 21.13 14.90
C GLY A 425 2.97 20.08 15.95
N TRP A 426 2.06 19.17 16.30
CA TRP A 426 2.36 18.06 17.22
C TRP A 426 3.40 17.08 16.68
N VAL A 427 3.46 16.87 15.35
CA VAL A 427 4.45 16.01 14.69
C VAL A 427 5.83 16.63 14.80
N LYS A 428 5.95 17.95 14.54
CA LYS A 428 7.20 18.70 14.71
C LYS A 428 7.67 18.70 16.17
N THR A 429 6.77 18.98 17.11
CA THR A 429 7.10 18.89 18.55
C THR A 429 7.53 17.49 18.96
N TYR A 430 6.94 16.45 18.38
CA TYR A 430 7.31 15.06 18.67
C TYR A 430 8.66 14.66 18.06
N GLN A 431 8.99 15.16 16.86
CA GLN A 431 10.31 15.00 16.27
C GLN A 431 11.43 15.53 17.19
N ASP A 432 11.25 16.72 17.77
CA ASP A 432 12.23 17.28 18.71
C ASP A 432 12.44 16.37 19.92
N ARG A 433 11.38 15.70 20.39
CA ARG A 433 11.44 14.76 21.52
C ARG A 433 12.13 13.45 21.18
N THR A 434 11.98 12.96 19.95
CA THR A 434 12.59 11.70 19.50
C THR A 434 13.99 11.86 18.92
N ARG A 435 14.47 13.11 18.78
CA ARG A 435 15.83 13.41 18.33
C ARG A 435 16.89 12.93 19.33
N LEU A 436 16.60 13.01 20.63
CA LEU A 436 17.46 12.50 21.69
C LEU A 436 16.92 11.15 22.16
N VAL A 437 17.75 10.13 21.96
CA VAL A 437 17.42 8.73 22.21
C VAL A 437 17.68 8.36 23.67
N THR A 438 17.21 9.19 24.60
CA THR A 438 17.51 9.05 26.05
C THR A 438 16.28 8.71 26.89
N ASN A 439 15.08 8.84 26.33
CA ASN A 439 13.83 8.56 27.04
C ASN A 439 13.22 7.24 26.56
N GLU A 440 13.46 6.16 27.33
CA GLU A 440 12.98 4.81 27.02
C GLU A 440 11.44 4.73 26.85
N LYS A 441 10.67 5.60 27.52
CA LYS A 441 9.20 5.62 27.41
C LYS A 441 8.70 5.98 26.00
N LEU A 442 9.53 6.63 25.17
CA LEU A 442 9.16 6.93 23.78
C LEU A 442 9.14 5.68 22.90
N PHE A 443 9.77 4.59 23.35
CA PHE A 443 9.88 3.34 22.60
C PHE A 443 8.76 2.35 22.91
N GLU A 444 8.07 2.49 24.05
CA GLU A 444 6.97 1.60 24.47
C GLU A 444 5.94 1.34 23.35
N PRO A 445 5.50 2.33 22.54
CA PRO A 445 4.53 2.08 21.47
C PRO A 445 5.07 1.25 20.30
N PHE A 446 6.38 1.05 20.19
CA PHE A 446 7.05 0.33 19.11
C PHE A 446 7.47 -1.08 19.49
N LEU A 447 7.60 -1.38 20.80
CA LEU A 447 8.03 -2.71 21.27
C LEU A 447 7.14 -3.84 20.76
N PRO A 448 5.79 -3.76 20.85
CA PRO A 448 4.94 -4.84 20.31
C PRO A 448 5.07 -5.01 18.80
N GLU A 449 5.34 -3.92 18.08
CA GLU A 449 5.49 -3.94 16.62
C GLU A 449 6.80 -4.60 16.21
N ILE A 450 7.92 -4.23 16.84
CA ILE A 450 9.22 -4.85 16.53
C ILE A 450 9.27 -6.30 16.99
N ASP A 451 8.66 -6.65 18.12
CA ASP A 451 8.61 -8.04 18.60
C ASP A 451 7.84 -8.95 17.62
N ALA A 452 6.70 -8.48 17.10
CA ALA A 452 5.95 -9.20 16.08
C ALA A 452 6.74 -9.34 14.77
N GLU A 453 7.45 -8.28 14.34
CA GLU A 453 8.29 -8.31 13.14
C GLU A 453 9.45 -9.31 13.28
N ILE A 454 10.12 -9.34 14.44
CA ILE A 454 11.21 -10.27 14.75
C ILE A 454 10.74 -11.73 14.66
N ILE A 455 9.62 -12.05 15.30
CA ILE A 455 9.03 -13.40 15.26
C ILE A 455 8.70 -13.78 13.81
N GLN A 456 8.07 -12.87 13.06
CA GLN A 456 7.74 -13.11 11.66
C GLN A 456 9.00 -13.38 10.81
N LEU A 457 10.04 -12.57 10.95
CA LEU A 457 11.28 -12.71 10.19
C LEU A 457 11.96 -14.07 10.45
N ARG A 458 11.97 -14.52 11.70
CA ARG A 458 12.56 -15.82 12.07
C ARG A 458 11.71 -16.99 11.57
N ASN A 459 10.39 -16.89 11.67
CA ASN A 459 9.47 -17.97 11.28
C ASN A 459 9.34 -18.11 9.75
N GLN A 460 9.53 -17.02 9.00
CA GLN A 460 9.49 -17.04 7.53
C GLN A 460 10.88 -17.26 6.91
N GLY A 461 11.94 -16.89 7.62
CA GLY A 461 13.32 -16.95 7.12
C GLY A 461 13.61 -15.97 5.98
N GLU A 462 12.69 -15.04 5.70
CA GLU A 462 12.78 -13.97 4.71
C GLU A 462 11.90 -12.79 5.13
N GLY A 463 12.10 -11.63 4.51
CA GLY A 463 11.27 -10.45 4.77
C GLY A 463 12.05 -9.13 4.71
N THR A 464 11.32 -8.05 4.87
CA THR A 464 11.85 -6.68 4.97
C THR A 464 11.29 -6.00 6.21
N SER A 465 11.96 -4.96 6.70
CA SER A 465 11.50 -4.20 7.86
C SER A 465 11.00 -2.83 7.42
N LEU A 466 9.67 -2.68 7.40
CA LEU A 466 9.06 -1.37 7.18
C LEU A 466 9.31 -0.46 8.39
N LEU A 467 9.41 -1.05 9.58
CA LEU A 467 9.71 -0.30 10.79
C LEU A 467 11.08 0.38 10.66
N LYS A 468 12.14 -0.36 10.31
CA LYS A 468 13.47 0.17 10.00
C LYS A 468 13.45 1.24 8.92
N ALA A 469 12.69 1.03 7.85
CA ALA A 469 12.61 1.99 6.75
C ALA A 469 11.86 3.28 7.12
N SER A 470 10.99 3.24 8.13
CA SER A 470 10.14 4.36 8.56
C SER A 470 10.67 5.15 9.75
N LEU A 471 11.79 4.75 10.34
CA LEU A 471 12.40 5.37 11.51
C LEU A 471 13.81 5.87 11.19
N THR A 472 14.29 6.87 11.92
CA THR A 472 15.68 7.31 11.81
C THR A 472 16.62 6.25 12.37
N GLU A 473 17.79 6.12 11.75
CA GLU A 473 18.78 5.10 12.15
C GLU A 473 19.12 5.14 13.65
N PRO A 474 19.39 6.31 14.29
CA PRO A 474 19.70 6.34 15.73
C PRO A 474 18.54 5.86 16.61
N PHE A 475 17.30 6.19 16.22
CA PHE A 475 16.10 5.77 16.97
C PHE A 475 15.88 4.27 16.82
N PHE A 476 16.03 3.74 15.60
CA PHE A 476 15.88 2.31 15.33
C PHE A 476 16.95 1.46 16.03
N GLN A 477 18.21 1.90 16.08
CA GLN A 477 19.26 1.17 16.79
C GLN A 477 18.99 1.06 18.30
N GLU A 478 18.43 2.09 18.92
CA GLU A 478 18.03 2.00 20.33
C GLU A 478 16.81 1.11 20.52
N LEU A 479 15.84 1.15 19.61
CA LEU A 479 14.71 0.23 19.64
C LEU A 479 15.17 -1.24 19.55
N LEU A 480 16.19 -1.54 18.72
CA LEU A 480 16.82 -2.86 18.69
C LEU A 480 17.46 -3.21 20.04
N ARG A 481 18.18 -2.28 20.67
CA ARG A 481 18.78 -2.49 21.99
C ARG A 481 17.71 -2.80 23.05
N LEU A 482 16.63 -2.02 23.07
CA LEU A 482 15.52 -2.16 24.02
C LEU A 482 14.69 -3.42 23.79
N SER A 483 14.59 -3.89 22.54
CA SER A 483 14.01 -5.21 22.20
C SER A 483 14.96 -6.38 22.46
N GLY A 484 16.11 -6.16 23.11
CA GLY A 484 16.99 -7.21 23.61
C GLY A 484 18.16 -7.59 22.70
N PHE A 485 18.32 -6.92 21.54
CA PHE A 485 19.49 -7.16 20.71
C PHE A 485 20.77 -6.62 21.35
N LYS A 486 21.83 -7.40 21.19
CA LYS A 486 23.20 -7.07 21.58
C LYS A 486 24.11 -7.19 20.36
N ARG A 487 25.31 -6.62 20.46
CA ARG A 487 26.35 -6.74 19.43
C ARG A 487 27.55 -7.50 19.99
N ASN A 488 28.05 -8.47 19.23
CA ASN A 488 29.24 -9.23 19.61
C ASN A 488 30.53 -8.57 19.10
N THR A 489 31.68 -9.20 19.39
CA THR A 489 33.00 -8.74 18.96
C THR A 489 33.15 -8.64 17.43
N HIS A 490 32.34 -9.40 16.69
CA HIS A 490 32.29 -9.42 15.23
C HIS A 490 31.25 -8.45 14.64
N ASN A 491 30.62 -7.64 15.49
CA ASN A 491 29.56 -6.68 15.16
C ASN A 491 28.31 -7.33 14.51
N TYR A 492 28.03 -8.60 14.82
CA TYR A 492 26.75 -9.22 14.53
C TYR A 492 25.74 -8.94 15.64
N LEU A 493 24.48 -8.76 15.24
CA LEU A 493 23.35 -8.71 16.16
C LEU A 493 23.06 -10.11 16.69
N TYR A 494 22.89 -10.22 18.00
CA TYR A 494 22.51 -11.46 18.64
C TYR A 494 21.52 -11.21 19.77
N ARG A 495 20.86 -12.29 20.19
CA ARG A 495 19.99 -12.32 21.37
C ARG A 495 20.36 -13.48 22.28
N THR A 496 19.97 -13.38 23.54
CA THR A 496 20.23 -14.40 24.58
C THR A 496 18.97 -14.99 25.19
N ASP A 497 17.81 -14.54 24.72
CA ASP A 497 16.48 -14.89 25.20
C ASP A 497 15.70 -15.76 24.21
N ILE A 498 16.29 -16.14 23.07
CA ILE A 498 15.75 -17.18 22.18
C ILE A 498 15.80 -18.50 22.94
N PRO A 499 14.65 -19.12 23.26
CA PRO A 499 14.64 -20.20 24.25
C PRO A 499 15.30 -21.46 23.68
N ALA A 500 15.05 -21.80 22.41
CA ALA A 500 15.65 -22.95 21.78
C ALA A 500 15.94 -22.78 20.29
N VAL A 501 16.76 -23.66 19.73
CA VAL A 501 16.94 -23.84 18.29
C VAL A 501 17.10 -25.32 17.93
N PHE A 502 16.94 -25.65 16.65
CA PHE A 502 16.97 -27.02 16.15
C PHE A 502 18.29 -27.31 15.41
N LYS A 503 19.09 -28.21 15.95
CA LYS A 503 20.36 -28.65 15.36
C LYS A 503 20.20 -30.03 14.72
N VAL A 504 20.47 -30.12 13.43
CA VAL A 504 20.64 -31.42 12.77
C VAL A 504 22.08 -31.88 12.93
N ASP A 505 22.30 -33.07 13.48
CA ASP A 505 23.63 -33.65 13.70
C ASP A 505 23.65 -35.14 13.32
N ASP A 506 24.83 -35.63 12.99
CA ASP A 506 25.08 -37.04 12.68
C ASP A 506 25.49 -37.84 13.93
N ARG A 507 25.94 -37.18 15.01
CA ARG A 507 26.19 -37.87 16.28
C ARG A 507 24.90 -38.47 16.82
N THR A 508 24.98 -39.70 17.31
CA THR A 508 23.87 -40.36 17.99
C THR A 508 23.64 -39.74 19.39
N PRO A 509 22.44 -39.89 19.97
CA PRO A 509 22.17 -39.40 21.32
C PRO A 509 23.15 -39.93 22.36
N PHE A 510 23.62 -41.17 22.20
CA PHE A 510 24.56 -41.81 23.11
C PHE A 510 25.98 -41.23 23.01
N GLU A 511 26.42 -40.84 21.82
CA GLU A 511 27.71 -40.13 21.63
C GLU A 511 27.74 -38.77 22.32
N ILE A 512 26.59 -38.13 22.48
CA ILE A 512 26.45 -36.86 23.20
C ILE A 512 26.30 -37.10 24.71
N ALA A 513 25.52 -38.11 25.11
CA ALA A 513 25.24 -38.41 26.50
C ALA A 513 26.47 -38.94 27.28
N ARG A 514 27.26 -39.86 26.68
CA ARG A 514 28.43 -40.47 27.34
C ARG A 514 29.48 -39.45 27.84
N PRO A 515 29.92 -38.46 27.05
CA PRO A 515 30.81 -37.41 27.54
C PRO A 515 30.10 -36.33 28.39
N GLY A 516 28.77 -36.39 28.52
CA GLY A 516 27.97 -35.43 29.29
C GLY A 516 27.76 -34.08 28.61
N ALA A 517 28.25 -33.89 27.37
CA ALA A 517 28.11 -32.65 26.63
C ALA A 517 28.22 -32.84 25.11
N MET A 518 27.46 -32.03 24.37
CA MET A 518 27.64 -31.80 22.94
C MET A 518 28.68 -30.71 22.72
N VAL A 519 29.91 -31.11 22.40
CA VAL A 519 31.01 -30.19 22.05
C VAL A 519 30.90 -29.69 20.60
N PRO A 520 31.38 -28.48 20.30
CA PRO A 520 31.35 -27.98 18.93
C PRO A 520 32.36 -28.72 18.06
N ARG A 521 32.03 -28.87 16.76
CA ARG A 521 33.00 -29.36 15.77
C ARG A 521 33.93 -28.20 15.41
N VAL A 522 35.21 -28.50 15.18
CA VAL A 522 36.18 -27.48 14.73
C VAL A 522 35.79 -27.03 13.33
N VAL A 523 35.48 -25.74 13.17
CA VAL A 523 35.20 -25.13 11.87
C VAL A 523 36.39 -24.22 11.52
N SER A 524 36.97 -24.38 10.32
CA SER A 524 38.13 -23.59 9.87
C SER A 524 37.79 -22.14 9.51
N ALA A 525 36.51 -21.77 9.50
CA ALA A 525 36.02 -20.44 9.16
C ALA A 525 35.89 -19.55 10.40
N VAL A 526 36.12 -18.24 10.23
CA VAL A 526 35.83 -17.26 11.28
C VAL A 526 34.31 -17.20 11.47
N GLY A 527 33.88 -17.44 12.71
CA GLY A 527 32.46 -17.52 13.05
C GLY A 527 31.74 -16.19 13.14
N THR A 528 30.41 -16.27 13.23
CA THR A 528 29.56 -15.09 13.47
C THR A 528 29.31 -14.81 14.95
N THR A 529 29.71 -15.72 15.84
CA THR A 529 29.46 -15.69 17.28
C THR A 529 30.70 -15.27 18.06
N SER A 530 30.58 -14.96 19.35
CA SER A 530 31.76 -14.67 20.19
C SER A 530 32.63 -15.90 20.44
N GLU A 531 32.04 -17.10 20.47
CA GLU A 531 32.75 -18.39 20.60
C GLU A 531 32.59 -19.23 19.33
N THR A 532 32.61 -20.57 19.43
CA THR A 532 32.52 -21.44 18.25
C THR A 532 31.11 -21.40 17.68
N PRO A 533 30.91 -20.97 16.43
CA PRO A 533 29.59 -20.95 15.82
C PRO A 533 29.09 -22.37 15.56
N VAL A 534 27.84 -22.63 15.91
CA VAL A 534 27.16 -23.88 15.55
C VAL A 534 25.88 -23.54 14.79
N SER A 535 25.79 -23.99 13.54
CA SER A 535 24.60 -23.79 12.73
C SER A 535 23.41 -24.55 13.27
N ALA A 536 22.28 -23.87 13.37
CA ALA A 536 21.00 -24.38 13.83
C ALA A 536 19.86 -23.64 13.11
N MET A 537 18.67 -24.22 13.16
CA MET A 537 17.47 -23.69 12.50
C MET A 537 16.44 -23.19 13.52
N PHE A 538 15.65 -22.22 13.10
CA PHE A 538 14.55 -21.65 13.88
C PHE A 538 13.21 -22.40 13.73
N SER A 539 13.11 -23.36 12.80
CA SER A 539 11.92 -24.18 12.56
C SER A 539 12.22 -25.67 12.73
N LEU A 540 11.40 -26.38 13.51
CA LEU A 540 11.50 -27.82 13.70
C LEU A 540 11.28 -28.57 12.38
N LYS A 541 10.26 -28.18 11.63
CA LYS A 541 9.91 -28.84 10.38
C LYS A 541 11.04 -28.74 9.36
N SER A 542 11.59 -27.55 9.16
CA SER A 542 12.74 -27.39 8.26
C SER A 542 13.96 -28.15 8.74
N ALA A 543 14.19 -28.24 10.06
CA ALA A 543 15.25 -29.08 10.61
C ALA A 543 15.01 -30.56 10.35
N MET A 544 13.77 -31.04 10.48
CA MET A 544 13.43 -32.43 10.19
C MET A 544 13.46 -32.76 8.71
N ASP A 545 12.99 -31.87 7.84
CA ASP A 545 13.12 -32.01 6.39
C ASP A 545 14.60 -32.15 6.01
N PHE A 546 15.46 -31.27 6.54
CA PHE A 546 16.92 -31.35 6.33
C PHE A 546 17.56 -32.63 6.92
N ALA A 547 17.04 -33.15 8.04
CA ALA A 547 17.48 -34.43 8.60
C ALA A 547 17.01 -35.65 7.80
N ASN A 548 15.90 -35.50 7.07
CA ASN A 548 15.27 -36.54 6.25
C ASN A 548 15.71 -36.52 4.78
N GLU A 549 16.25 -35.40 4.30
CA GLU A 549 16.89 -35.31 2.99
C GLU A 549 18.01 -36.36 2.88
N THR A 550 17.68 -37.46 2.19
CA THR A 550 18.64 -38.47 1.76
C THR A 550 19.71 -37.81 0.90
N ARG A 551 20.99 -38.17 1.11
CA ARG A 551 22.08 -37.88 0.16
C ARG A 551 21.70 -38.47 -1.21
N GLY A 552 21.04 -37.67 -2.03
CA GLY A 552 20.36 -38.19 -3.22
C GLY A 552 19.78 -37.10 -4.09
N VAL A 553 20.51 -36.01 -4.32
CA VAL A 553 20.56 -35.21 -5.56
C VAL A 553 21.84 -34.36 -5.50
N THR A 554 22.49 -34.24 -6.65
CA THR A 554 23.75 -33.56 -6.96
C THR A 554 24.05 -32.26 -6.20
N GLY A 555 25.23 -32.21 -5.58
CA GLY A 555 26.16 -31.07 -5.59
C GLY A 555 25.62 -29.68 -5.26
N ILE A 556 25.39 -29.40 -3.98
CA ILE A 556 25.82 -28.13 -3.39
C ILE A 556 26.62 -28.49 -2.14
N GLU A 557 27.92 -28.24 -2.22
CA GLU A 557 28.88 -28.48 -1.15
C GLU A 557 28.47 -27.67 0.09
N ALA A 558 27.85 -28.32 1.07
CA ALA A 558 28.07 -27.93 2.45
C ALA A 558 29.58 -28.10 2.68
N HIS A 559 30.30 -27.01 2.94
CA HIS A 559 31.74 -27.01 3.22
C HIS A 559 32.10 -28.06 4.29
N GLN A 560 32.38 -29.27 3.83
CA GLN A 560 33.03 -30.30 4.60
C GLN A 560 34.49 -29.89 4.66
N THR A 561 34.93 -29.56 5.87
CA THR A 561 36.34 -29.50 6.21
C THR A 561 37.01 -30.80 5.79
N THR A 562 37.88 -30.71 4.79
CA THR A 562 38.75 -31.79 4.35
C THR A 562 39.74 -32.12 5.47
N SER A 563 39.56 -33.27 6.10
CA SER A 563 40.65 -33.95 6.80
C SER A 563 40.49 -35.46 6.67
N GLY A 564 41.40 -36.06 5.90
CA GLY A 564 41.80 -37.46 6.01
C GLY A 564 40.82 -38.51 5.47
N THR A 565 41.28 -39.25 4.46
CA THR A 565 40.79 -40.57 4.01
C THR A 565 39.96 -41.32 5.06
N SER A 566 38.64 -41.24 4.93
CA SER A 566 37.70 -42.16 5.57
C SER A 566 36.58 -42.41 4.57
N THR A 567 36.27 -43.69 4.37
CA THR A 567 35.06 -44.15 3.68
C THR A 567 33.87 -43.33 4.19
N PRO A 568 32.96 -42.82 3.33
CA PRO A 568 31.79 -42.10 3.81
C PRO A 568 31.09 -42.96 4.87
N PRO A 569 30.70 -42.37 6.03
CA PRO A 569 30.11 -43.16 7.11
C PRO A 569 28.91 -43.93 6.56
N ALA A 570 28.83 -45.23 6.86
CA ALA A 570 27.73 -46.10 6.43
C ALA A 570 26.38 -45.64 7.02
N GLN A 571 26.42 -44.87 8.10
CA GLN A 571 25.26 -44.26 8.74
C GLN A 571 24.41 -43.45 7.76
N ARG A 572 23.12 -43.76 7.72
CA ARG A 572 22.12 -43.14 6.84
C ARG A 572 21.14 -42.23 7.58
N ILE A 573 21.19 -42.23 8.91
CA ILE A 573 20.32 -41.44 9.78
C ILE A 573 21.04 -40.17 10.23
N ARG A 574 20.34 -39.04 10.16
CA ARG A 574 20.63 -37.83 10.94
C ARG A 574 19.56 -37.61 11.99
N PHE A 575 19.95 -36.98 13.09
CA PHE A 575 19.09 -36.66 14.23
C PHE A 575 18.82 -35.17 14.29
N CYS A 576 17.62 -34.80 14.72
CA CYS A 576 17.28 -33.42 15.05
C CYS A 576 17.30 -33.26 16.57
N TYR A 577 18.15 -32.36 17.04
CA TYR A 577 18.28 -32.00 18.45
C TYR A 577 17.68 -30.61 18.68
N LEU A 578 16.86 -30.49 19.71
CA LEU A 578 16.46 -29.22 20.27
C LEU A 578 17.50 -28.80 21.32
N LEU A 579 18.15 -27.65 21.11
CA LEU A 579 19.13 -27.09 22.02
C LEU A 579 18.46 -26.03 22.91
N ASP A 580 18.58 -26.16 24.23
CA ASP A 580 18.18 -25.11 25.18
C ASP A 580 19.18 -23.95 25.14
N THR A 581 18.83 -22.87 24.44
CA THR A 581 19.69 -21.70 24.20
C THR A 581 19.42 -20.52 25.14
N ARG A 582 18.63 -20.71 26.20
CA ARG A 582 18.43 -19.66 27.21
C ARG A 582 19.77 -19.17 27.74
N ASN A 583 19.98 -17.86 27.76
CA ASN A 583 21.23 -17.19 28.16
C ASN A 583 22.45 -17.49 27.27
N VAL A 584 22.25 -18.05 26.07
CA VAL A 584 23.32 -18.29 25.09
C VAL A 584 23.19 -17.31 23.93
N GLU A 585 24.31 -16.81 23.43
CA GLU A 585 24.32 -15.98 22.22
C GLU A 585 23.79 -16.77 21.02
N VAL A 586 22.71 -16.28 20.43
CA VAL A 586 22.13 -16.78 19.18
C VAL A 586 22.13 -15.64 18.15
N VAL A 587 22.87 -15.84 17.07
CA VAL A 587 22.97 -14.94 15.92
C VAL A 587 22.00 -15.43 14.85
N ALA A 588 20.82 -14.83 14.80
CA ALA A 588 19.85 -15.12 13.74
C ALA A 588 20.35 -14.56 12.40
N GLY A 589 20.38 -15.41 11.37
CA GLY A 589 20.78 -14.99 10.03
C GLY A 589 19.86 -13.93 9.46
N GLN A 590 18.54 -14.14 9.58
CA GLN A 590 17.55 -13.24 9.01
C GLN A 590 17.49 -11.87 9.70
N ASP A 591 17.54 -11.82 11.04
CA ASP A 591 17.62 -10.56 11.78
C ASP A 591 18.81 -9.71 11.31
N ASN A 592 19.99 -10.32 11.11
CA ASN A 592 21.17 -9.59 10.64
C ASN A 592 21.06 -9.13 9.19
N ARG A 593 20.41 -9.90 8.30
CA ARG A 593 20.17 -9.47 6.91
C ARG A 593 19.28 -8.23 6.85
N VAL A 594 18.30 -8.12 7.74
CA VAL A 594 17.34 -7.03 7.74
C VAL A 594 17.83 -5.83 8.56
N TYR A 595 18.36 -6.07 9.76
CA TYR A 595 18.69 -5.02 10.74
C TYR A 595 20.17 -4.62 10.77
N ASN A 596 21.06 -5.41 10.17
CA ASN A 596 22.50 -5.15 10.13
C ASN A 596 23.11 -5.29 8.72
N PRO A 597 22.45 -4.81 7.64
CA PRO A 597 22.86 -5.08 6.25
C PRO A 597 24.27 -4.58 5.94
N THR A 598 24.69 -3.43 6.49
CA THR A 598 26.02 -2.86 6.30
C THR A 598 27.15 -3.77 6.80
N ARG A 599 26.89 -4.60 7.82
CA ARG A 599 27.87 -5.60 8.28
C ARG A 599 28.07 -6.70 7.25
N LEU A 600 27.02 -7.09 6.53
CA LEU A 600 27.07 -8.13 5.52
C LEU A 600 27.69 -7.62 4.21
N GLU A 601 27.39 -6.38 3.83
CA GLU A 601 28.02 -5.71 2.68
C GLU A 601 29.54 -5.54 2.85
N ARG A 602 30.02 -5.37 4.09
CA ARG A 602 31.44 -5.23 4.43
C ARG A 602 32.17 -6.55 4.65
N SER A 603 31.51 -7.71 4.55
CA SER A 603 32.23 -8.98 4.62
C SER A 603 33.25 -9.03 3.47
N PRO A 604 34.55 -9.24 3.75
CA PRO A 604 35.56 -9.31 2.71
C PRO A 604 35.19 -10.34 1.65
N ALA A 605 35.47 -10.03 0.38
CA ALA A 605 35.31 -10.93 -0.76
C ALA A 605 36.13 -12.24 -0.65
N ASP A 606 36.91 -12.40 0.42
CA ASP A 606 37.82 -13.51 0.66
C ASP A 606 37.13 -14.80 1.14
N GLY A 607 35.81 -14.81 1.36
CA GLY A 607 35.03 -16.04 1.66
C GLY A 607 35.34 -16.72 3.00
N LYS A 608 36.13 -16.10 3.89
CA LYS A 608 36.59 -16.71 5.16
C LYS A 608 35.60 -16.67 6.32
N THR A 609 34.54 -15.86 6.23
CA THR A 609 33.52 -15.75 7.29
C THR A 609 32.35 -16.63 6.95
N TRP A 610 32.10 -17.64 7.77
CA TRP A 610 30.91 -18.49 7.64
C TRP A 610 29.73 -17.77 8.25
N PHE A 611 28.79 -17.29 7.44
CA PHE A 611 27.55 -16.67 7.87
C PHE A 611 26.36 -17.57 7.49
N PRO A 612 25.27 -17.63 8.28
CA PRO A 612 24.08 -18.38 7.92
C PRO A 612 23.64 -18.03 6.49
N SER A 613 23.44 -19.03 5.64
CA SER A 613 23.10 -18.85 4.22
C SER A 613 21.71 -19.42 3.90
N MET A 614 21.22 -20.36 4.70
CA MET A 614 19.91 -20.97 4.51
C MET A 614 18.78 -20.11 5.11
N LYS A 615 17.54 -20.36 4.64
CA LYS A 615 16.32 -19.81 5.26
C LYS A 615 16.21 -20.34 6.69
N MET A 616 15.82 -19.47 7.61
CA MET A 616 15.65 -19.81 9.03
C MET A 616 16.90 -20.40 9.71
N GLU A 617 18.09 -20.16 9.16
CA GLU A 617 19.35 -20.55 9.79
C GLU A 617 19.88 -19.44 10.72
N GLY A 618 20.48 -19.85 11.83
CA GLY A 618 21.27 -19.01 12.72
C GLY A 618 22.47 -19.77 13.27
N HIS A 619 23.33 -19.04 13.96
CA HIS A 619 24.46 -19.62 14.67
C HIS A 619 24.26 -19.47 16.18
N VAL A 620 24.47 -20.57 16.89
CA VAL A 620 24.54 -20.59 18.36
C VAL A 620 26.00 -20.53 18.77
N SER A 621 26.32 -19.64 19.71
CA SER A 621 27.65 -19.55 20.31
C SER A 621 27.85 -20.73 21.25
N MET A 622 28.80 -21.60 20.95
CA MET A 622 29.11 -22.77 21.76
C MET A 622 30.55 -22.69 22.28
N SER A 623 30.69 -22.81 23.59
CA SER A 623 31.99 -22.80 24.26
C SER A 623 32.75 -24.09 24.00
N SER A 624 34.03 -24.12 24.36
CA SER A 624 34.87 -25.32 24.24
C SER A 624 34.35 -26.50 25.08
N ILE A 625 33.58 -26.23 26.16
CA ILE A 625 32.94 -27.27 26.98
C ILE A 625 31.61 -27.76 26.38
N GLY A 626 31.04 -27.07 25.40
CA GLY A 626 29.82 -27.48 24.72
C GLY A 626 28.52 -27.20 25.50
N PHE A 627 27.41 -27.74 24.98
CA PHE A 627 26.14 -27.80 25.71
C PHE A 627 26.08 -29.08 26.53
N THR A 628 25.76 -28.99 27.81
CA THR A 628 25.58 -30.19 28.66
C THR A 628 24.47 -31.08 28.11
N SER A 629 24.56 -32.40 28.32
CA SER A 629 23.58 -33.39 27.88
C SER A 629 22.14 -33.08 28.35
N ARG A 630 21.97 -32.32 29.43
CA ARG A 630 20.66 -31.84 29.93
C ARG A 630 20.03 -30.73 29.12
N ARG A 631 20.83 -30.01 28.33
CA ARG A 631 20.40 -28.93 27.44
C ARG A 631 20.25 -29.40 25.99
N VAL A 632 20.48 -30.68 25.72
CA VAL A 632 20.37 -31.29 24.39
C VAL A 632 19.24 -32.31 24.43
N TRP A 633 18.20 -32.05 23.64
CA TRP A 633 17.00 -32.86 23.59
C TRP A 633 16.88 -33.50 22.21
N LEU A 634 16.69 -34.82 22.14
CA LEU A 634 16.37 -35.48 20.88
C LEU A 634 14.88 -35.32 20.60
N VAL A 635 14.54 -34.84 19.40
CA VAL A 635 13.16 -34.80 18.90
C VAL A 635 12.85 -36.12 18.21
N ASN A 636 11.69 -36.71 18.53
CA ASN A 636 11.24 -37.92 17.86
C ASN A 636 10.93 -37.69 16.38
N SER A 637 10.96 -38.75 15.58
CA SER A 637 10.74 -38.67 14.12
C SER A 637 9.36 -38.10 13.75
N GLY A 638 8.36 -38.28 14.62
CA GLY A 638 7.01 -37.76 14.46
C GLY A 638 6.84 -36.27 14.79
N MET A 639 7.88 -35.57 15.27
CA MET A 639 7.82 -34.16 15.70
C MET A 639 6.78 -33.86 16.79
N THR A 640 6.49 -34.85 17.64
CA THR A 640 5.46 -34.75 18.68
C THR A 640 6.04 -34.73 20.09
N ARG A 641 7.31 -35.11 20.25
CA ARG A 641 7.94 -35.19 21.56
C ARG A 641 9.44 -35.02 21.50
N ALA A 642 10.02 -34.47 22.56
CA ALA A 642 11.46 -34.50 22.78
C ALA A 642 11.83 -34.91 24.21
N ALA A 643 12.96 -35.61 24.36
CA ALA A 643 13.54 -35.99 25.65
C ALA A 643 15.04 -35.69 25.69
N THR A 644 15.61 -35.45 26.88
CA THR A 644 17.05 -35.20 27.00
C THR A 644 17.86 -36.41 26.54
N VAL A 645 18.99 -36.17 25.87
CA VAL A 645 19.87 -37.27 25.43
C VAL A 645 20.42 -38.07 26.61
N GLU A 646 20.58 -37.43 27.77
CA GLU A 646 20.96 -38.09 29.04
C GLU A 646 19.88 -39.09 29.50
N ASP A 647 18.61 -38.67 29.51
CA ASP A 647 17.52 -39.55 29.94
C ASP A 647 17.29 -40.71 28.97
N ILE A 648 17.43 -40.48 27.67
CA ILE A 648 17.38 -41.50 26.62
C ILE A 648 18.49 -42.53 26.83
N HIS A 649 19.72 -42.09 27.09
CA HIS A 649 20.84 -42.98 27.36
C HIS A 649 20.61 -43.82 28.61
N LEU A 650 20.20 -43.20 29.72
CA LEU A 650 19.88 -43.89 30.96
C LEU A 650 18.73 -44.90 30.80
N GLN A 651 17.77 -44.62 29.91
CA GLN A 651 16.66 -45.52 29.64
C GLN A 651 17.10 -46.73 28.81
N ALA A 652 17.93 -46.52 27.78
CA ALA A 652 18.51 -47.61 26.99
C ALA A 652 19.33 -48.57 27.84
N LEU A 653 20.09 -48.07 28.83
CA LEU A 653 20.88 -48.91 29.75
C LEU A 653 20.04 -49.85 30.63
N LYS A 654 18.73 -49.61 30.78
CA LYS A 654 17.83 -50.50 31.54
C LYS A 654 17.35 -51.69 30.73
N HIS A 655 17.52 -51.68 29.41
CA HIS A 655 17.09 -52.79 28.57
C HIS A 655 17.92 -54.03 28.89
N ALA A 656 17.26 -55.19 29.01
CA ALA A 656 17.96 -56.45 29.15
C ALA A 656 18.39 -56.92 27.75
N THR A 657 19.69 -56.97 27.50
CA THR A 657 20.23 -57.68 26.33
C THR A 657 20.45 -59.14 26.72
N GLY A 658 20.02 -60.09 25.89
CA GLY A 658 20.36 -61.51 26.04
C GLY A 658 21.84 -61.81 25.73
N SER A 659 22.72 -60.80 25.80
CA SER A 659 24.14 -60.84 25.49
C SER A 659 24.90 -59.91 26.45
N ASP A 660 26.21 -60.09 26.59
CA ASP A 660 27.08 -59.19 27.40
C ASP A 660 27.28 -57.79 26.77
N GLN A 661 26.62 -57.51 25.64
CA GLN A 661 26.70 -56.20 24.99
C GLN A 661 25.77 -55.20 25.68
N ASN A 662 26.32 -54.01 25.94
CA ASN A 662 25.55 -52.87 26.41
C ASN A 662 24.42 -52.55 25.40
N PRO A 663 23.15 -52.48 25.82
CA PRO A 663 22.02 -52.24 24.92
C PRO A 663 22.13 -50.94 24.11
N ALA A 664 22.65 -49.87 24.70
CA ALA A 664 22.86 -48.61 24.00
C ALA A 664 23.90 -48.77 22.87
N ASP A 665 24.98 -49.52 23.13
CA ASP A 665 26.03 -49.79 22.13
C ASP A 665 25.48 -50.66 20.98
N ALA A 666 24.51 -51.55 21.26
CA ALA A 666 23.87 -52.36 20.23
C ALA A 666 23.00 -51.52 19.27
N ILE A 667 22.15 -50.63 19.81
CA ILE A 667 21.32 -49.70 19.02
C ILE A 667 22.22 -48.77 18.19
N GLU A 668 23.27 -48.25 18.80
CA GLU A 668 24.22 -47.35 18.13
C GLU A 668 25.00 -48.05 17.02
N SER A 669 25.45 -49.28 17.26
CA SER A 669 26.19 -50.08 16.27
C SER A 669 25.37 -50.30 15.00
N ARG A 670 24.06 -50.60 15.14
CA ARG A 670 23.12 -50.69 14.00
C ARG A 670 22.99 -49.36 13.26
N THR A 671 22.86 -48.26 14.02
CA THR A 671 22.78 -46.90 13.45
C THR A 671 24.02 -46.59 12.60
N ARG A 672 25.21 -46.86 13.15
CA ARG A 672 26.50 -46.65 12.48
C ARG A 672 26.70 -47.56 11.27
N ALA A 673 26.14 -48.78 11.32
CA ALA A 673 26.13 -49.73 10.21
C ALA A 673 25.18 -49.32 9.06
N GLY A 674 24.37 -48.27 9.24
CA GLY A 674 23.47 -47.76 8.21
C GLY A 674 22.06 -48.33 8.26
N GLU A 675 21.70 -49.06 9.33
CA GLU A 675 20.32 -49.49 9.56
C GLU A 675 19.42 -48.27 9.82
N LEU A 676 18.16 -48.35 9.35
CA LEU A 676 17.19 -47.27 9.49
C LEU A 676 16.37 -47.43 10.78
N ASN A 677 17.05 -47.47 11.93
CA ASN A 677 16.48 -47.77 13.24
C ASN A 677 16.08 -46.54 14.07
N ARG A 678 15.49 -45.50 13.44
CA ARG A 678 15.04 -44.29 14.16
C ARG A 678 13.93 -44.59 15.17
N ASP A 679 13.09 -45.56 14.86
CA ASP A 679 11.99 -46.06 15.69
C ASP A 679 12.48 -46.58 17.05
N GLU A 680 13.69 -47.15 17.13
CA GLU A 680 14.28 -47.54 18.41
C GLU A 680 14.55 -46.33 19.32
N TYR A 681 15.00 -45.22 18.76
CA TYR A 681 15.21 -43.97 19.51
C TYR A 681 13.89 -43.30 19.89
N ASP A 682 12.90 -43.33 18.99
CA ASP A 682 11.55 -42.84 19.29
C ASP A 682 10.91 -43.61 20.45
N GLY A 683 11.06 -44.95 20.44
CA GLY A 683 10.62 -45.80 21.55
C GLY A 683 11.30 -45.46 22.88
N LEU A 684 12.59 -45.14 22.86
CA LEU A 684 13.30 -44.69 24.06
C LEU A 684 12.76 -43.33 24.57
N ILE A 685 12.39 -42.41 23.69
CA ILE A 685 11.73 -41.15 24.09
C ILE A 685 10.39 -41.43 24.78
N ASP A 686 9.60 -42.36 24.25
CA ASP A 686 8.33 -42.77 24.84
C ASP A 686 8.51 -43.45 26.20
N GLU A 687 9.54 -44.29 26.35
CA GLU A 687 9.90 -44.88 27.63
C GLU A 687 10.33 -43.84 28.67
N VAL A 688 11.06 -42.79 28.27
CA VAL A 688 11.39 -41.66 29.14
C VAL A 688 10.12 -40.97 29.62
N ALA A 689 9.15 -40.72 28.73
CA ALA A 689 7.85 -40.15 29.08
C ALA A 689 7.08 -41.06 30.06
N ASN A 690 7.00 -42.36 29.77
CA ASN A 690 6.33 -43.36 30.60
C ASN A 690 6.98 -43.50 31.99
N ALA A 691 8.29 -43.23 32.09
CA ALA A 691 9.00 -43.18 33.37
C ALA A 691 8.73 -41.90 34.18
N GLY A 692 7.88 -41.00 33.71
CA GLY A 692 7.54 -39.73 34.37
C GLY A 692 8.69 -38.72 34.39
N LYS A 693 9.68 -38.90 33.51
CA LYS A 693 10.81 -37.97 33.37
C LYS A 693 10.42 -36.76 32.54
N ARG A 694 11.30 -35.75 32.50
CA ARG A 694 11.06 -34.52 31.74
C ARG A 694 11.03 -34.82 30.24
N VAL A 695 9.91 -34.47 29.62
CA VAL A 695 9.72 -34.46 28.16
C VAL A 695 9.10 -33.14 27.74
N ILE A 696 9.30 -32.77 26.49
CA ILE A 696 8.60 -31.66 25.84
C ILE A 696 7.57 -32.28 24.91
N GLU A 697 6.30 -31.98 25.13
CA GLU A 697 5.23 -32.34 24.20
C GLU A 697 5.10 -31.25 23.14
N LEU A 698 5.12 -31.66 21.88
CA LEU A 698 5.12 -30.79 20.71
C LEU A 698 3.79 -30.98 19.95
N PRO A 699 3.01 -29.92 19.68
CA PRO A 699 1.72 -30.05 19.02
C PRO A 699 1.82 -30.68 17.63
N ALA A 700 1.11 -31.79 17.41
CA ALA A 700 1.11 -32.47 16.12
C ALA A 700 0.51 -31.60 15.01
N GLY A 701 1.13 -31.61 13.84
CA GLY A 701 0.61 -30.95 12.63
C GLY A 701 0.75 -29.42 12.58
N GLN A 702 1.44 -28.83 13.54
CA GLN A 702 1.76 -27.40 13.55
C GLN A 702 3.24 -27.19 13.24
N ASP A 703 3.56 -26.09 12.56
CA ASP A 703 4.93 -25.66 12.38
C ASP A 703 5.41 -25.06 13.72
N ILE A 704 6.42 -25.69 14.33
CA ILE A 704 6.96 -25.28 15.63
C ILE A 704 8.24 -24.50 15.41
N PHE A 705 8.32 -23.33 16.03
CA PHE A 705 9.46 -22.43 15.94
C PHE A 705 10.21 -22.32 17.26
N SER A 706 11.42 -21.78 17.18
CA SER A 706 12.30 -21.50 18.32
C SER A 706 11.58 -20.82 19.48
N ASP A 707 10.79 -19.78 19.19
CA ASP A 707 10.12 -18.96 20.22
C ASP A 707 8.90 -19.65 20.86
N ASP A 708 8.40 -20.76 20.28
CA ASP A 708 7.26 -21.54 20.82
C ASP A 708 7.68 -22.50 21.95
N ILE A 709 8.99 -22.73 22.11
CA ILE A 709 9.50 -23.77 22.99
C ILE A 709 9.53 -23.29 24.44
N VAL A 710 8.80 -24.03 25.28
CA VAL A 710 8.82 -23.87 26.73
C VAL A 710 9.44 -25.11 27.36
N PHE A 711 10.59 -24.95 28.01
CA PHE A 711 11.24 -26.06 28.70
C PHE A 711 10.52 -26.39 30.02
N PRO A 712 10.33 -27.68 30.35
CA PRO A 712 9.86 -28.07 31.66
C PRO A 712 10.86 -27.61 32.73
N PRO A 713 10.39 -27.25 33.94
CA PRO A 713 11.27 -26.84 35.01
C PRO A 713 12.27 -27.95 35.35
N GLU A 714 13.45 -27.58 35.85
CA GLU A 714 14.37 -28.57 36.39
C GLU A 714 13.79 -29.15 37.66
N THR A 715 13.41 -30.43 37.62
CA THR A 715 13.13 -31.20 38.81
C THR A 715 14.47 -31.41 39.53
N ILE A 716 14.78 -30.55 40.49
CA ILE A 716 15.83 -30.80 41.46
C ILE A 716 15.29 -31.93 42.36
N THR A 717 15.58 -33.17 41.99
CA THR A 717 15.51 -34.27 42.95
C THR A 717 16.62 -34.04 43.97
N LEU A 718 16.24 -33.53 45.15
CA LEU A 718 17.09 -33.43 46.34
C LEU A 718 17.54 -34.81 46.81
#